data_AF-A0A168GHY0-F1
#
_entry.id   AF-A0A168GHY0-F1
#
_cell.length_a   1.000
_cell.length_b   1.000
_cell.length_c   1.000
_cell.angle_alpha   90.00
_cell.angle_beta   90.00
_cell.angle_gamma   90.00
#
_symmetry.space_group_name_H-M   'P 1'
#
loop_
_entity.id
_entity.type
_entity.pdbx_description
1 polymer ?
#
loop_
_entity_poly.entity_id
_entity_poly.type
_entity_poly.pdbx_seq_one_letter_code
_entity_poly.pdbx_strand_id
1 'polypeptide(L)'
;MEENRIPDRDELCDYNYAVAGHAGTLCDKDGKLFIKPCTPTEMDFYQSAIKNPEFADIMPRFMGSLVLCDPSDLKVDDAVTGIISDAGAIQTAKEQIEATVAEQVSRAPAKTAPHNGAPWAPTNGKKIKTNMAVVLENATRGFTKPNILDVKLGTRLWADDAPAAKKARFDKIASETTHDKLGFRIAGMRVFRGSEDATQLDKEGYLVYDKDYGRMTMTNDNILDGFRHFIFNEAAGIDEDLGQAVCSAFASEVSRIQEILEAHETRMYSSSLLFIFEGDGEALSRAIEKNNAFATAVEAVEAKLANRTTLRTDSGIAMDDDDELIQAAVLGDDDDDDDDDDDDDTDSVIGPSALPPIFSLKLIDFAHAQWTPGQGPDENLLKGHVESSTRIVALRKAGEWRFHLAPGATVSVKLLSGTAEKDGVELAPRNAYKLSGPLRGKLLTWHGCELEVDGRTEHDATAAFYAPTENPATSHLNLHARLAEMRGAAARERREGPRVLVTGARATGKTTLVRTLASYATRQGNQPIVVNADPGEGMLSLAGTLSAGVFATVMDPVATDGWGSTPSSGPSTVPVKLPLVYYYGRESPEEDAEVYKQLFGRLAGGVSGRLSEDPDVKSSGVLVDSMGVEAGSARGLDLLAHMVDELSVNIVVILGTSGLNAEIAKRFATEKTSLGEAIQVITLDKSDGVVDRDETFTEHSREAVIKEYFFGDARRSLSPQIQQVDFDSLVIYRLPDYSDYETDTLVREEACSSMEHWTLAIMHASIRDSPETIRAAGVMGFVYVSDVDEQKRKVKMLAPVSGRLGDRPLVWGRWPEPFINLLG
;
A
#
# COMPACT_ATOMS: atom_id res chain seq x y z
N MET A 1 -26.00 16.46 26.18
CA MET A 1 -26.28 15.05 25.84
C MET A 1 -27.41 14.59 26.76
N GLU A 2 -28.65 14.49 26.27
CA GLU A 2 -29.71 13.81 27.02
C GLU A 2 -29.38 12.33 27.12
N GLU A 3 -29.45 11.76 28.34
CA GLU A 3 -29.36 10.33 28.56
C GLU A 3 -30.47 9.62 27.77
N ASN A 4 -30.10 8.86 26.73
CA ASN A 4 -31.06 8.04 25.98
C ASN A 4 -31.60 6.94 26.91
N ARG A 5 -32.78 7.19 27.49
CA ARG A 5 -33.55 6.19 28.26
C ARG A 5 -33.82 4.98 27.36
N ILE A 6 -33.42 3.78 27.77
CA ILE A 6 -33.81 2.54 27.10
C ILE A 6 -35.34 2.38 27.28
N PRO A 7 -36.13 2.23 26.19
CA PRO A 7 -37.59 2.15 26.25
C PRO A 7 -38.08 0.86 26.90
N ASP A 8 -39.23 0.93 27.58
CA ASP A 8 -39.92 -0.24 28.11
C ASP A 8 -40.56 -1.06 26.98
N ARG A 9 -40.84 -2.35 27.21
CA ARG A 9 -41.37 -3.27 26.19
C ARG A 9 -42.64 -2.76 25.49
N ASP A 10 -43.51 -2.05 26.22
CA ASP A 10 -44.78 -1.52 25.71
C ASP A 10 -44.60 -0.30 24.79
N GLU A 11 -43.38 0.25 24.73
CA GLU A 11 -43.01 1.37 23.87
C GLU A 11 -42.39 0.92 22.54
N LEU A 12 -42.23 -0.39 22.32
CA LEU A 12 -41.61 -0.97 21.12
C LEU A 12 -42.64 -1.28 20.01
N CYS A 13 -42.23 -1.11 18.76
CA CYS A 13 -42.99 -1.51 17.57
C CYS A 13 -42.20 -2.49 16.68
N ASP A 14 -42.88 -3.18 15.77
CA ASP A 14 -42.23 -4.10 14.83
C ASP A 14 -41.34 -3.33 13.84
N TYR A 15 -40.10 -3.80 13.64
CA TYR A 15 -39.15 -3.18 12.72
C TYR A 15 -39.33 -3.70 11.28
N ASN A 16 -39.79 -2.83 10.37
CA ASN A 16 -40.19 -3.21 9.01
C ASN A 16 -39.04 -3.21 7.97
N TYR A 17 -37.83 -2.80 8.35
CA TYR A 17 -36.68 -2.68 7.42
C TYR A 17 -35.75 -3.91 7.41
N ALA A 18 -36.08 -4.97 8.14
CA ALA A 18 -35.26 -6.19 8.18
C ALA A 18 -35.38 -6.98 6.86
N VAL A 19 -34.28 -7.08 6.11
CA VAL A 19 -34.22 -7.79 4.81
C VAL A 19 -33.87 -9.28 4.93
N ALA A 20 -33.25 -9.69 6.04
CA ALA A 20 -32.92 -11.07 6.35
C ALA A 20 -32.82 -11.28 7.88
N GLY A 21 -32.88 -12.54 8.35
CA GLY A 21 -32.72 -12.90 9.77
C GLY A 21 -33.90 -13.66 10.40
N HIS A 22 -33.93 -13.74 11.74
CA HIS A 22 -35.03 -14.35 12.50
C HIS A 22 -36.13 -13.32 12.78
N ALA A 23 -37.40 -13.71 12.66
CA ALA A 23 -38.53 -12.81 12.94
C ALA A 23 -38.54 -12.32 14.39
N GLY A 24 -39.04 -11.09 14.62
CA GLY A 24 -39.25 -10.50 15.94
C GLY A 24 -38.29 -9.37 16.32
N THR A 25 -37.61 -8.75 15.35
CA THR A 25 -36.88 -7.49 15.55
C THR A 25 -37.84 -6.34 15.81
N LEU A 26 -37.50 -5.49 16.77
CA LEU A 26 -38.32 -4.37 17.21
C LEU A 26 -37.51 -3.06 17.06
N CYS A 27 -38.21 -1.93 17.06
CA CYS A 27 -37.61 -0.62 17.22
C CYS A 27 -38.41 0.22 18.22
N ASP A 28 -37.83 1.31 18.68
CA ASP A 28 -38.56 2.35 19.38
C ASP A 28 -39.45 3.16 18.42
N LYS A 29 -40.39 3.94 18.97
CA LYS A 29 -41.35 4.74 18.17
C LYS A 29 -40.66 5.77 17.28
N ASP A 30 -39.51 6.28 17.72
CA ASP A 30 -38.73 7.29 17.01
C ASP A 30 -37.74 6.66 16.01
N GLY A 31 -37.66 5.33 15.94
CA GLY A 31 -36.78 4.60 15.03
C GLY A 31 -35.28 4.81 15.30
N LYS A 32 -34.91 5.27 16.50
CA LYS A 32 -33.54 5.54 16.93
C LYS A 32 -32.81 4.28 17.37
N LEU A 33 -33.53 3.33 17.96
CA LEU A 33 -33.03 2.09 18.53
C LEU A 33 -33.50 0.89 17.74
N PHE A 34 -32.60 -0.06 17.53
CA PHE A 34 -32.89 -1.37 16.97
C PHE A 34 -32.74 -2.44 18.05
N ILE A 35 -33.81 -3.18 18.30
CA ILE A 35 -33.90 -4.20 19.35
C ILE A 35 -33.96 -5.57 18.69
N LYS A 36 -32.94 -6.39 18.94
CA LYS A 36 -32.81 -7.72 18.35
C LYS A 36 -32.88 -8.80 19.44
N PRO A 37 -33.89 -9.69 19.43
CA PRO A 37 -33.88 -10.87 20.28
C PRO A 37 -32.63 -11.71 20.02
N CYS A 38 -31.88 -12.02 21.08
CA CYS A 38 -30.55 -12.62 20.94
C CYS A 38 -30.33 -13.78 21.91
N THR A 39 -29.24 -14.52 21.71
CA THR A 39 -28.76 -15.53 22.66
C THR A 39 -27.81 -14.91 23.69
N PRO A 40 -27.63 -15.50 24.88
CA PRO A 40 -26.65 -15.00 25.85
C PRO A 40 -25.24 -14.83 25.26
N THR A 41 -24.79 -15.80 24.45
CA THR A 41 -23.49 -15.75 23.76
C THR A 41 -23.36 -14.55 22.81
N GLU A 42 -24.43 -14.19 22.09
CA GLU A 42 -24.42 -13.01 21.21
C GLU A 42 -24.29 -11.71 22.01
N MET A 43 -25.00 -11.62 23.13
CA MET A 43 -24.95 -10.46 24.02
C MET A 43 -23.57 -10.30 24.67
N ASP A 44 -22.98 -11.39 25.15
CA ASP A 44 -21.63 -11.40 25.72
C ASP A 44 -20.59 -10.93 24.68
N PHE A 45 -20.76 -11.32 23.41
CA PHE A 45 -19.89 -10.87 22.33
C PHE A 45 -19.97 -9.35 22.13
N TYR A 46 -21.17 -8.77 22.01
CA TYR A 46 -21.34 -7.32 21.91
C TYR A 46 -20.73 -6.55 23.09
N GLN A 47 -20.94 -7.02 24.33
CA GLN A 47 -20.35 -6.39 25.51
C GLN A 47 -18.82 -6.48 25.52
N SER A 48 -18.27 -7.62 25.10
CA SER A 48 -16.82 -7.81 25.05
C SER A 48 -16.14 -6.97 23.96
N ALA A 49 -16.81 -6.75 22.83
CA ALA A 49 -16.28 -5.99 21.70
C ALA A 49 -16.02 -4.51 22.05
N ILE A 50 -16.74 -3.93 23.02
CA ILE A 50 -16.51 -2.56 23.50
C ILE A 50 -15.07 -2.34 24.00
N LYS A 51 -14.39 -3.41 24.45
CA LYS A 51 -13.00 -3.35 24.90
C LYS A 51 -11.99 -3.18 23.75
N ASN A 52 -12.42 -3.37 22.51
CA ASN A 52 -11.64 -3.20 21.29
C ASN A 52 -12.32 -2.12 20.41
N PRO A 53 -12.02 -0.83 20.62
CA PRO A 53 -12.76 0.28 20.00
C PRO A 53 -12.80 0.21 18.46
N GLU A 54 -11.70 -0.20 17.85
CA GLU A 54 -11.57 -0.40 16.39
C GLU A 54 -12.50 -1.51 15.86
N PHE A 55 -12.66 -2.62 16.58
CA PHE A 55 -13.60 -3.68 16.21
C PHE A 55 -15.06 -3.28 16.51
N ALA A 56 -15.29 -2.55 17.61
CA ALA A 56 -16.62 -2.05 17.94
C ALA A 56 -17.14 -1.04 16.90
N ASP A 57 -16.25 -0.28 16.27
CA ASP A 57 -16.60 0.70 15.24
C ASP A 57 -17.22 0.08 13.98
N ILE A 58 -16.78 -1.12 13.59
CA ILE A 58 -17.36 -1.85 12.45
C ILE A 58 -18.68 -2.56 12.78
N MET A 59 -19.15 -2.50 14.03
CA MET A 59 -20.40 -3.09 14.49
C MET A 59 -21.48 -2.01 14.70
N PRO A 60 -22.78 -2.36 14.68
CA PRO A 60 -23.79 -1.44 15.20
C PRO A 60 -23.51 -1.13 16.67
N ARG A 61 -23.55 0.16 17.02
CA ARG A 61 -23.20 0.63 18.36
C ARG A 61 -24.10 -0.04 19.41
N PHE A 62 -23.48 -0.76 20.34
CA PHE A 62 -24.19 -1.40 21.44
C PHE A 62 -24.64 -0.35 22.46
N MET A 63 -25.94 -0.33 22.76
CA MET A 63 -26.56 0.66 23.66
C MET A 63 -27.11 0.04 24.95
N GLY A 64 -27.16 -1.29 25.05
CA GLY A 64 -27.58 -2.00 26.25
C GLY A 64 -28.32 -3.31 25.96
N SER A 65 -29.00 -3.84 26.97
CA SER A 65 -29.77 -5.08 26.89
C SER A 65 -31.17 -4.90 27.47
N LEU A 66 -32.16 -5.61 26.92
CA LEU A 66 -33.54 -5.59 27.38
C LEU A 66 -34.03 -7.01 27.71
N VAL A 67 -34.81 -7.14 28.78
CA VAL A 67 -35.55 -8.38 29.11
C VAL A 67 -36.96 -8.28 28.52
N LEU A 68 -37.32 -9.23 27.67
CA LEU A 68 -38.57 -9.26 26.92
C LEU A 68 -39.72 -9.97 27.68
N CYS A 69 -39.69 -10.10 29.01
CA CYS A 69 -40.72 -10.77 29.83
C CYS A 69 -41.33 -9.85 30.89
N ASP A 70 -42.60 -10.11 31.25
CA ASP A 70 -43.28 -9.48 32.38
C ASP A 70 -42.77 -10.08 33.71
N PRO A 71 -42.62 -9.30 34.80
CA PRO A 71 -42.13 -9.79 36.10
C PRO A 71 -42.97 -10.92 36.71
N SER A 72 -44.22 -11.09 36.26
CA SER A 72 -45.16 -12.11 36.71
C SER A 72 -44.96 -13.50 36.07
N ASP A 73 -44.15 -13.61 35.01
CA ASP A 73 -43.88 -14.86 34.27
C ASP A 73 -42.57 -15.56 34.69
N LEU A 74 -41.83 -15.00 35.65
CA LEU A 74 -40.56 -15.56 36.14
C LEU A 74 -40.80 -16.74 37.09
N LYS A 75 -40.33 -17.93 36.71
CA LYS A 75 -40.16 -19.05 37.65
C LYS A 75 -38.91 -18.81 38.49
N VAL A 76 -39.02 -19.12 39.78
CA VAL A 76 -38.09 -18.74 40.87
C VAL A 76 -36.65 -19.25 40.72
N ASP A 77 -36.34 -20.07 39.72
CA ASP A 77 -34.97 -20.57 39.49
C ASP A 77 -34.10 -19.64 38.61
N ASP A 78 -34.68 -18.65 37.93
CA ASP A 78 -33.94 -17.71 37.05
C ASP A 78 -33.55 -16.38 37.74
N ALA A 79 -33.85 -16.23 39.04
CA ALA A 79 -33.79 -14.95 39.76
C ALA A 79 -32.44 -14.64 40.48
N VAL A 80 -31.32 -15.27 40.10
CA VAL A 80 -30.02 -15.05 40.78
C VAL A 80 -28.98 -14.29 39.94
N THR A 81 -29.26 -13.93 38.69
CA THR A 81 -28.31 -13.19 37.83
C THR A 81 -28.83 -11.82 37.42
N GLY A 82 -29.15 -10.96 38.38
CA GLY A 82 -29.71 -9.65 38.06
C GLY A 82 -29.78 -8.65 39.20
N ILE A 83 -28.75 -8.57 40.06
CA ILE A 83 -28.55 -7.37 40.89
C ILE A 83 -27.04 -7.14 40.99
N ILE A 84 -26.56 -6.07 40.35
CA ILE A 84 -25.67 -5.03 40.90
C ILE A 84 -25.58 -3.96 39.80
N SER A 85 -26.37 -2.91 39.96
CA SER A 85 -26.08 -1.58 39.44
C SER A 85 -25.40 -0.79 40.56
N ASP A 86 -24.28 -0.15 40.22
CA ASP A 86 -23.52 0.87 40.94
C ASP A 86 -23.93 1.25 42.37
N ALA A 87 -23.08 0.91 43.34
CA ALA A 87 -22.56 1.84 44.35
C ALA A 87 -21.43 1.15 45.14
N GLY A 88 -20.34 1.88 45.38
CA GLY A 88 -19.10 1.36 45.94
C GLY A 88 -19.18 0.75 47.35
N ALA A 89 -18.19 -0.13 47.58
CA ALA A 89 -17.65 -0.64 48.85
C ALA A 89 -18.52 -1.63 49.68
N ILE A 90 -18.04 -2.87 49.82
CA ILE A 90 -17.29 -3.35 51.01
C ILE A 90 -16.84 -4.81 50.80
N GLN A 91 -15.58 -5.06 51.14
CA GLN A 91 -14.72 -6.23 50.90
C GLN A 91 -15.05 -7.52 51.68
N THR A 92 -16.25 -7.76 52.20
CA THR A 92 -16.51 -8.92 53.11
C THR A 92 -17.51 -9.96 52.61
N ALA A 93 -18.00 -9.88 51.37
CA ALA A 93 -18.87 -10.91 50.79
C ALA A 93 -18.13 -11.98 49.97
N LYS A 94 -16.91 -11.70 49.50
CA LYS A 94 -16.18 -12.58 48.58
C LYS A 94 -15.65 -13.85 49.26
N GLU A 95 -15.14 -13.74 50.47
CA GLU A 95 -14.57 -14.88 51.23
C GLU A 95 -15.65 -15.85 51.76
N GLN A 96 -16.86 -15.36 52.08
CA GLN A 96 -17.97 -16.22 52.48
C GLN A 96 -18.64 -16.93 51.29
N ILE A 97 -18.65 -16.31 50.10
CA ILE A 97 -19.15 -16.93 48.88
C ILE A 97 -18.16 -17.98 48.36
N GLU A 98 -16.85 -17.71 48.39
CA GLU A 98 -15.82 -18.68 47.98
C GLU A 98 -15.77 -19.92 48.89
N ALA A 99 -15.97 -19.78 50.22
CA ALA A 99 -16.05 -20.91 51.13
C ALA A 99 -17.30 -21.79 50.90
N THR A 100 -18.44 -21.18 50.58
CA THR A 100 -19.71 -21.90 50.35
C THR A 100 -19.72 -22.59 48.98
N VAL A 101 -19.09 -21.97 47.98
CA VAL A 101 -18.93 -22.55 46.63
C VAL A 101 -17.91 -23.68 46.63
N ALA A 102 -16.79 -23.57 47.38
CA ALA A 102 -15.81 -24.65 47.50
C ALA A 102 -16.38 -25.90 48.20
N GLU A 103 -17.26 -25.74 49.19
CA GLU A 103 -17.91 -26.86 49.87
C GLU A 103 -19.00 -27.52 48.99
N GLN A 104 -19.73 -26.75 48.17
CA GLN A 104 -20.74 -27.26 47.23
C GLN A 104 -20.14 -27.95 45.99
N VAL A 105 -18.98 -27.48 45.49
CA VAL A 105 -18.26 -28.12 44.38
C VAL A 105 -17.69 -29.49 44.79
N SER A 106 -17.37 -29.70 46.08
CA SER A 106 -16.91 -31.00 46.58
C SER A 106 -18.01 -32.09 46.71
N ARG A 107 -19.29 -31.71 46.60
CA ARG A 107 -20.45 -32.60 46.81
C ARG A 107 -21.33 -32.83 45.57
N ALA A 108 -21.01 -32.24 44.41
CA ALA A 108 -21.78 -32.42 43.19
C ALA A 108 -21.29 -33.64 42.38
N PRO A 109 -22.15 -34.64 42.05
CA PRO A 109 -21.76 -35.73 41.16
C PRO A 109 -21.53 -35.21 39.75
N ALA A 110 -20.52 -35.74 39.07
CA ALA A 110 -20.11 -35.36 37.72
C ALA A 110 -21.32 -35.28 36.75
N LYS A 111 -21.58 -34.10 36.20
CA LYS A 111 -22.64 -33.92 35.19
C LYS A 111 -22.24 -34.60 33.89
N THR A 112 -23.03 -35.59 33.54
CA THR A 112 -23.10 -36.33 32.28
C THR A 112 -23.38 -35.42 31.08
N ALA A 113 -22.80 -35.77 29.93
CA ALA A 113 -23.02 -35.15 28.62
C ALA A 113 -24.53 -35.08 28.24
N PRO A 114 -24.98 -34.07 27.47
CA PRO A 114 -26.36 -34.04 26.99
C PRO A 114 -26.61 -35.18 25.99
N HIS A 115 -27.74 -35.87 26.22
CA HIS A 115 -28.29 -36.94 25.41
C HIS A 115 -28.39 -36.59 23.90
N ASN A 116 -27.79 -37.47 23.07
CA ASN A 116 -28.20 -37.69 21.68
C ASN A 116 -29.66 -38.17 21.65
N GLY A 117 -30.54 -37.53 20.88
CA GLY A 117 -31.85 -38.14 20.55
C GLY A 117 -33.00 -37.26 20.06
N ALA A 118 -32.92 -35.92 20.06
CA ALA A 118 -33.96 -35.10 19.45
C ALA A 118 -33.62 -34.78 17.98
N PRO A 119 -34.48 -35.07 16.99
CA PRO A 119 -34.26 -34.63 15.63
C PRO A 119 -34.24 -33.09 15.58
N TRP A 120 -33.11 -32.51 15.19
CA TRP A 120 -32.97 -31.07 14.98
C TRP A 120 -33.95 -30.62 13.88
N ALA A 121 -34.88 -29.73 14.23
CA ALA A 121 -35.86 -29.17 13.30
C ALA A 121 -35.50 -27.71 12.96
N PRO A 122 -35.50 -27.31 11.68
CA PRO A 122 -35.15 -25.95 11.29
C PRO A 122 -36.20 -24.95 11.79
N THR A 123 -35.75 -23.76 12.21
CA THR A 123 -36.63 -22.68 12.69
C THR A 123 -37.47 -22.06 11.56
N ASN A 124 -37.14 -22.23 10.27
CA ASN A 124 -37.93 -21.71 9.12
C ASN A 124 -38.45 -20.26 9.32
N GLY A 125 -37.63 -19.36 9.88
CA GLY A 125 -38.01 -17.97 10.15
C GLY A 125 -38.84 -17.73 11.42
N LYS A 126 -39.05 -18.75 12.26
CA LYS A 126 -39.75 -18.63 13.56
C LYS A 126 -38.94 -17.78 14.54
N LYS A 127 -39.66 -17.03 15.40
CA LYS A 127 -39.11 -16.21 16.49
C LYS A 127 -38.15 -17.03 17.36
N ILE A 128 -37.00 -16.45 17.70
CA ILE A 128 -36.05 -17.03 18.65
C ILE A 128 -36.78 -17.12 20.01
N LYS A 129 -36.78 -18.29 20.64
CA LYS A 129 -37.32 -18.47 22.00
C LYS A 129 -36.27 -17.96 22.99
N THR A 130 -36.30 -16.66 23.25
CA THR A 130 -35.41 -15.97 24.19
C THR A 130 -36.19 -14.90 24.94
N ASN A 131 -35.80 -14.65 26.18
CA ASN A 131 -36.34 -13.58 27.01
C ASN A 131 -35.41 -12.35 27.01
N MET A 132 -34.38 -12.33 26.15
CA MET A 132 -33.35 -11.30 26.12
C MET A 132 -33.20 -10.70 24.72
N ALA A 133 -32.95 -9.41 24.66
CA ALA A 133 -32.64 -8.68 23.44
C ALA A 133 -31.45 -7.75 23.62
N VAL A 134 -30.67 -7.62 22.55
CA VAL A 134 -29.62 -6.61 22.43
C VAL A 134 -30.25 -5.31 21.92
N VAL A 135 -29.87 -4.17 22.50
CA VAL A 135 -30.29 -2.83 22.07
C VAL A 135 -29.13 -2.19 21.34
N LEU A 136 -29.34 -1.86 20.07
CA LEU A 136 -28.35 -1.33 19.15
C LEU A 136 -28.82 0.02 18.59
N GLU A 137 -27.88 0.86 18.19
CA GLU A 137 -28.21 2.03 17.37
C GLU A 137 -28.77 1.58 16.00
N ASN A 138 -29.86 2.20 15.56
CA ASN A 138 -30.46 1.85 14.27
C ASN A 138 -29.62 2.37 13.11
N ALA A 139 -29.00 1.45 12.36
CA ALA A 139 -28.12 1.78 11.23
C ALA A 139 -28.82 2.44 10.04
N THR A 140 -30.16 2.40 9.96
CA THR A 140 -30.93 3.09 8.91
C THR A 140 -31.35 4.51 9.33
N ARG A 141 -31.00 4.97 10.52
CA ARG A 141 -31.37 6.30 11.00
C ARG A 141 -30.62 7.38 10.20
N GLY A 142 -31.33 8.45 9.86
CA GLY A 142 -30.77 9.59 9.12
C GLY A 142 -30.88 9.47 7.59
N PHE A 143 -31.12 8.26 7.06
CA PHE A 143 -31.42 8.07 5.65
C PHE A 143 -32.89 8.39 5.35
N THR A 144 -33.14 9.01 4.20
CA THR A 144 -34.47 9.32 3.69
C THR A 144 -35.12 8.08 3.08
N LYS A 145 -34.41 7.40 2.16
CA LYS A 145 -34.84 6.15 1.51
C LYS A 145 -33.72 5.10 1.52
N PRO A 146 -33.44 4.48 2.68
CA PRO A 146 -32.33 3.55 2.80
C PRO A 146 -32.51 2.31 1.92
N ASN A 147 -31.60 2.11 0.97
CA ASN A 147 -31.39 0.82 0.32
C ASN A 147 -30.58 -0.06 1.26
N ILE A 148 -31.01 -1.32 1.46
CA ILE A 148 -30.39 -2.23 2.44
C ILE A 148 -30.03 -3.55 1.75
N LEU A 149 -28.80 -4.03 1.93
CA LEU A 149 -28.30 -5.30 1.42
C LEU A 149 -27.56 -6.06 2.52
N ASP A 150 -28.02 -7.27 2.81
CA ASP A 150 -27.36 -8.21 3.73
C ASP A 150 -26.51 -9.18 2.91
N VAL A 151 -25.20 -9.19 3.13
CA VAL A 151 -24.25 -10.13 2.53
C VAL A 151 -23.73 -11.07 3.60
N LYS A 152 -24.14 -12.33 3.53
CA LYS A 152 -23.72 -13.39 4.46
C LYS A 152 -22.33 -13.89 4.08
N LEU A 153 -21.43 -13.93 5.05
CA LEU A 153 -20.02 -14.28 4.86
C LEU A 153 -19.68 -15.70 5.35
N GLY A 154 -18.56 -16.20 4.84
CA GLY A 154 -17.90 -17.43 5.24
C GLY A 154 -18.16 -18.61 4.29
N THR A 155 -17.11 -19.41 4.03
CA THR A 155 -17.23 -20.68 3.29
C THR A 155 -17.87 -21.78 4.15
N ARG A 156 -17.72 -21.69 5.48
CA ARG A 156 -18.34 -22.54 6.49
C ARG A 156 -19.34 -21.75 7.33
N LEU A 157 -20.56 -22.28 7.45
CA LEU A 157 -21.72 -21.59 8.05
C LEU A 157 -22.18 -22.12 9.40
N TRP A 158 -21.42 -23.02 10.02
CA TRP A 158 -21.81 -23.69 11.26
C TRP A 158 -20.66 -23.71 12.26
N ALA A 159 -20.98 -23.49 13.54
CA ALA A 159 -20.04 -23.56 14.66
C ALA A 159 -19.65 -25.01 15.02
N ASP A 160 -18.51 -25.20 15.69
CA ASP A 160 -17.94 -26.54 15.94
C ASP A 160 -18.87 -27.47 16.73
N ASP A 161 -19.68 -26.91 17.61
CA ASP A 161 -20.66 -27.60 18.46
C ASP A 161 -22.00 -27.93 17.76
N ALA A 162 -22.17 -27.54 16.50
CA ALA A 162 -23.42 -27.74 15.76
C ALA A 162 -23.78 -29.24 15.60
N PRO A 163 -25.07 -29.63 15.72
CA PRO A 163 -25.49 -31.01 15.46
C PRO A 163 -25.18 -31.47 14.03
N ALA A 164 -24.87 -32.75 13.84
CA ALA A 164 -24.48 -33.31 12.53
C ALA A 164 -25.49 -33.03 11.40
N ALA A 165 -26.80 -33.09 11.71
CA ALA A 165 -27.86 -32.74 10.75
C ALA A 165 -27.86 -31.25 10.35
N LYS A 166 -27.48 -30.35 11.27
CA LYS A 166 -27.32 -28.91 11.00
C LYS A 166 -26.11 -28.70 10.09
N LYS A 167 -24.97 -29.33 10.40
CA LYS A 167 -23.73 -29.27 9.60
C LYS A 167 -23.99 -29.69 8.15
N ALA A 168 -24.51 -30.91 7.94
CA ALA A 168 -24.81 -31.45 6.61
C ALA A 168 -25.76 -30.56 5.77
N ARG A 169 -26.75 -29.92 6.40
CA ARG A 169 -27.65 -28.99 5.71
C ARG A 169 -26.94 -27.71 5.28
N PHE A 170 -26.12 -27.13 6.15
CA PHE A 170 -25.40 -25.90 5.85
C PHE A 170 -24.25 -26.12 4.86
N ASP A 171 -23.60 -27.29 4.88
CA ASP A 171 -22.64 -27.71 3.85
C ASP A 171 -23.32 -27.79 2.49
N LYS A 172 -24.51 -28.40 2.42
CA LYS A 172 -25.29 -28.45 1.18
C LYS A 172 -25.63 -27.04 0.68
N ILE A 173 -26.10 -26.15 1.56
CA ILE A 173 -26.39 -24.75 1.20
C ILE A 173 -25.12 -24.02 0.73
N ALA A 174 -23.98 -24.23 1.40
CA ALA A 174 -22.72 -23.61 0.99
C ALA A 174 -22.34 -24.05 -0.43
N SER A 175 -22.41 -25.36 -0.71
CA SER A 175 -22.10 -25.95 -2.03
C SER A 175 -23.06 -25.56 -3.16
N GLU A 176 -24.31 -25.22 -2.84
CA GLU A 176 -25.35 -24.85 -3.83
C GLU A 176 -25.45 -23.34 -4.04
N THR A 177 -24.66 -22.53 -3.33
CA THR A 177 -24.69 -21.06 -3.42
C THR A 177 -23.30 -20.50 -3.69
N THR A 178 -23.21 -19.18 -3.85
CA THR A 178 -21.93 -18.47 -4.07
C THR A 178 -20.95 -18.58 -2.89
N HIS A 179 -21.37 -19.12 -1.73
CA HIS A 179 -20.49 -19.38 -0.60
C HIS A 179 -19.31 -20.29 -0.94
N ASP A 180 -19.54 -21.33 -1.75
CA ASP A 180 -18.51 -22.32 -2.08
C ASP A 180 -17.29 -21.69 -2.75
N LYS A 181 -17.52 -20.84 -3.76
CA LYS A 181 -16.44 -20.23 -4.53
C LYS A 181 -16.04 -18.84 -4.04
N LEU A 182 -17.02 -17.99 -3.77
CA LEU A 182 -16.78 -16.57 -3.45
C LEU A 182 -16.64 -16.31 -1.94
N GLY A 183 -16.99 -17.27 -1.09
CA GLY A 183 -16.95 -17.10 0.37
C GLY A 183 -18.06 -16.20 0.92
N PHE A 184 -19.05 -15.80 0.11
CA PHE A 184 -20.21 -15.02 0.56
C PHE A 184 -21.45 -15.26 -0.31
N ARG A 185 -22.63 -14.77 0.11
CA ARG A 185 -23.83 -14.63 -0.73
C ARG A 185 -24.68 -13.44 -0.31
N ILE A 186 -25.44 -12.89 -1.25
CA ILE A 186 -26.54 -11.97 -0.96
C ILE A 186 -27.60 -12.74 -0.17
N ALA A 187 -27.86 -12.36 1.09
CA ALA A 187 -28.87 -12.99 1.94
C ALA A 187 -30.27 -12.41 1.73
N GLY A 188 -30.34 -11.15 1.33
CA GLY A 188 -31.56 -10.42 0.99
C GLY A 188 -31.22 -8.95 0.76
N MET A 189 -32.04 -8.25 0.00
CA MET A 189 -31.89 -6.81 -0.19
C MET A 189 -33.24 -6.11 -0.41
N ARG A 190 -33.30 -4.82 -0.12
CA ARG A 190 -34.46 -3.96 -0.29
C ARG A 190 -34.01 -2.68 -1.00
N VAL A 191 -34.62 -2.40 -2.15
CA VAL A 191 -34.17 -1.36 -3.08
C VAL A 191 -35.33 -0.42 -3.41
N PHE A 192 -35.18 0.87 -3.10
CA PHE A 192 -36.15 1.92 -3.38
C PHE A 192 -36.34 2.06 -4.88
N ARG A 193 -37.59 2.04 -5.34
CA ARG A 193 -37.99 2.04 -6.76
C ARG A 193 -37.23 1.03 -7.62
N GLY A 194 -36.86 -0.13 -7.06
CA GLY A 194 -36.05 -1.13 -7.76
C GLY A 194 -36.73 -1.84 -8.94
N SER A 195 -37.94 -1.44 -9.33
CA SER A 195 -38.66 -1.93 -10.51
C SER A 195 -39.56 -0.84 -11.08
N GLU A 196 -39.70 -0.81 -12.41
CA GLU A 196 -40.67 0.03 -13.12
C GLU A 196 -42.12 -0.49 -12.97
N ASP A 197 -42.28 -1.77 -12.60
CA ASP A 197 -43.57 -2.38 -12.35
C ASP A 197 -44.03 -2.10 -10.92
N ALA A 198 -44.97 -1.16 -10.78
CA ALA A 198 -45.55 -0.77 -9.50
C ALA A 198 -46.21 -1.93 -8.72
N THR A 199 -46.54 -3.06 -9.38
CA THR A 199 -47.10 -4.23 -8.68
C THR A 199 -46.06 -5.05 -7.92
N GLN A 200 -44.77 -4.84 -8.20
CA GLN A 200 -43.64 -5.50 -7.53
C GLN A 200 -43.10 -4.70 -6.34
N LEU A 201 -43.54 -3.44 -6.20
CA LEU A 201 -43.13 -2.57 -5.11
C LEU A 201 -44.04 -2.76 -3.89
N ASP A 202 -43.45 -2.69 -2.70
CA ASP A 202 -44.19 -2.64 -1.45
C ASP A 202 -44.90 -1.28 -1.27
N LYS A 203 -45.66 -1.15 -0.18
CA LYS A 203 -46.42 0.08 0.12
C LYS A 203 -45.55 1.33 0.31
N GLU A 204 -44.26 1.16 0.54
CA GLU A 204 -43.29 2.23 0.75
C GLU A 204 -42.45 2.50 -0.52
N GLY A 205 -42.72 1.77 -1.61
CA GLY A 205 -42.07 1.94 -2.91
C GLY A 205 -40.78 1.13 -3.08
N TYR A 206 -40.56 0.07 -2.31
CA TYR A 206 -39.35 -0.76 -2.41
C TYR A 206 -39.61 -2.10 -3.08
N LEU A 207 -38.62 -2.56 -3.84
CA LEU A 207 -38.53 -3.95 -4.29
C LEU A 207 -37.74 -4.76 -3.25
N VAL A 208 -38.33 -5.85 -2.76
CA VAL A 208 -37.71 -6.74 -1.78
C VAL A 208 -37.26 -8.03 -2.46
N TYR A 209 -35.96 -8.31 -2.34
CA TYR A 209 -35.33 -9.53 -2.76
C TYR A 209 -35.13 -10.42 -1.54
N ASP A 210 -35.86 -11.53 -1.49
CA ASP A 210 -35.85 -12.41 -0.34
C ASP A 210 -34.64 -13.37 -0.32
N LYS A 211 -34.62 -14.26 0.69
CA LYS A 211 -33.58 -15.28 0.85
C LYS A 211 -33.44 -16.23 -0.35
N ASP A 212 -34.48 -16.41 -1.15
CA ASP A 212 -34.48 -17.36 -2.26
C ASP A 212 -33.81 -16.73 -3.49
N TYR A 213 -33.85 -15.39 -3.63
CA TYR A 213 -33.06 -14.65 -4.63
C TYR A 213 -31.57 -15.02 -4.55
N GLY A 214 -30.98 -14.90 -3.36
CA GLY A 214 -29.57 -15.21 -3.15
C GLY A 214 -29.20 -16.70 -3.17
N ARG A 215 -30.18 -17.59 -2.99
CA ARG A 215 -29.95 -19.04 -2.95
C ARG A 215 -30.18 -19.72 -4.29
N MET A 216 -31.16 -19.24 -5.06
CA MET A 216 -31.69 -19.93 -6.24
C MET A 216 -31.44 -19.13 -7.53
N THR A 217 -31.34 -17.80 -7.44
CA THR A 217 -31.20 -16.92 -8.62
C THR A 217 -29.76 -16.44 -8.81
N MET A 218 -29.04 -16.18 -7.71
CA MET A 218 -27.64 -15.74 -7.75
C MET A 218 -26.68 -16.92 -7.88
N THR A 219 -25.71 -16.74 -8.76
CA THR A 219 -24.64 -17.68 -9.12
C THR A 219 -23.31 -16.92 -9.16
N ASN A 220 -22.20 -17.64 -9.32
CA ASN A 220 -20.89 -16.97 -9.39
C ASN A 220 -20.76 -16.07 -10.64
N ASP A 221 -21.47 -16.38 -11.72
CA ASP A 221 -21.34 -15.66 -13.00
C ASP A 221 -22.16 -14.36 -13.04
N ASN A 222 -23.25 -14.28 -12.27
CA ASN A 222 -24.17 -13.14 -12.25
C ASN A 222 -24.22 -12.40 -10.90
N ILE A 223 -23.29 -12.68 -9.98
CA ILE A 223 -23.27 -12.04 -8.66
C ILE A 223 -23.10 -10.51 -8.77
N LEU A 224 -22.36 -10.04 -9.77
CA LEU A 224 -22.17 -8.61 -10.06
C LEU A 224 -23.50 -7.93 -10.41
N ASP A 225 -24.40 -8.63 -11.08
CA ASP A 225 -25.72 -8.08 -11.42
C ASP A 225 -26.56 -7.88 -10.16
N GLY A 226 -26.39 -8.73 -9.15
CA GLY A 226 -27.00 -8.55 -7.84
C GLY A 226 -26.59 -7.24 -7.16
N PHE A 227 -25.29 -6.91 -7.17
CA PHE A 227 -24.81 -5.61 -6.66
C PHE A 227 -25.22 -4.45 -7.56
N ARG A 228 -25.30 -4.64 -8.89
CA ARG A 228 -25.80 -3.61 -9.79
C ARG A 228 -27.25 -3.25 -9.53
N HIS A 229 -28.12 -4.25 -9.35
CA HIS A 229 -29.52 -4.05 -8.97
C HIS A 229 -29.68 -3.36 -7.61
N PHE A 230 -28.69 -3.48 -6.72
CA PHE A 230 -28.68 -2.81 -5.43
C PHE A 230 -28.31 -1.32 -5.55
N ILE A 231 -27.30 -0.99 -6.36
CA ILE A 231 -26.69 0.35 -6.41
C ILE A 231 -27.27 1.22 -7.53
N PHE A 232 -27.35 0.71 -8.76
CA PHE A 232 -27.68 1.51 -9.92
C PHE A 232 -29.19 1.49 -10.16
N ASN A 233 -29.83 2.66 -10.07
CA ASN A 233 -31.25 2.80 -10.29
C ASN A 233 -31.62 4.19 -10.86
N GLU A 234 -31.74 4.27 -12.18
CA GLU A 234 -32.14 5.50 -12.87
C GLU A 234 -33.54 5.98 -12.45
N ALA A 235 -34.47 5.07 -12.13
CA ALA A 235 -35.83 5.43 -11.71
C ALA A 235 -35.88 6.09 -10.31
N ALA A 236 -34.82 5.91 -9.53
CA ALA A 236 -34.61 6.59 -8.25
C ALA A 236 -33.67 7.81 -8.39
N GLY A 237 -33.24 8.17 -9.60
CA GLY A 237 -32.33 9.29 -9.84
C GLY A 237 -30.86 8.99 -9.53
N ILE A 238 -30.47 7.71 -9.39
CA ILE A 238 -29.08 7.32 -9.21
C ILE A 238 -28.48 7.04 -10.59
N ASP A 239 -27.69 7.97 -11.09
CA ASP A 239 -26.96 7.85 -12.34
C ASP A 239 -25.64 7.05 -12.18
N GLU A 240 -24.90 6.90 -13.28
CA GLU A 240 -23.65 6.13 -13.31
C GLU A 240 -22.58 6.74 -12.40
N ASP A 241 -22.49 8.08 -12.33
CA ASP A 241 -21.49 8.78 -11.52
C ASP A 241 -21.78 8.62 -10.01
N LEU A 242 -23.03 8.82 -9.58
CA LEU A 242 -23.44 8.60 -8.19
C LEU A 242 -23.27 7.13 -7.78
N GLY A 243 -23.67 6.20 -8.65
CA GLY A 243 -23.49 4.77 -8.41
C GLY A 243 -22.00 4.39 -8.28
N GLN A 244 -21.12 4.98 -9.09
CA GLN A 244 -19.68 4.75 -9.00
C GLN A 244 -19.08 5.32 -7.71
N ALA A 245 -19.55 6.49 -7.26
CA ALA A 245 -19.13 7.08 -5.98
C ALA A 245 -19.51 6.18 -4.79
N VAL A 246 -20.74 5.67 -4.77
CA VAL A 246 -21.23 4.71 -3.74
C VAL A 246 -20.42 3.42 -3.78
N CYS A 247 -20.16 2.85 -4.97
CA CYS A 247 -19.30 1.67 -5.12
C CYS A 247 -17.91 1.90 -4.53
N SER A 248 -17.30 3.05 -4.81
CA SER A 248 -15.95 3.39 -4.34
C SER A 248 -15.91 3.55 -2.82
N ALA A 249 -16.93 4.19 -2.24
CA ALA A 249 -17.07 4.36 -0.79
C ALA A 249 -17.21 3.00 -0.07
N PHE A 250 -18.09 2.11 -0.57
CA PHE A 250 -18.22 0.76 -0.02
C PHE A 250 -16.95 -0.07 -0.19
N ALA A 251 -16.24 0.02 -1.31
CA ALA A 251 -14.99 -0.71 -1.53
C ALA A 251 -13.89 -0.30 -0.53
N SER A 252 -13.79 1.01 -0.26
CA SER A 252 -12.88 1.54 0.78
C SER A 252 -13.24 0.98 2.16
N GLU A 253 -14.53 1.04 2.52
CA GLU A 253 -14.98 0.59 3.85
C GLU A 253 -14.90 -0.93 4.04
N VAL A 254 -15.16 -1.73 2.99
CA VAL A 254 -14.91 -3.18 3.02
C VAL A 254 -13.41 -3.47 3.25
N SER A 255 -12.51 -2.70 2.65
CA SER A 255 -11.06 -2.87 2.84
C SER A 255 -10.66 -2.56 4.28
N ARG A 256 -11.19 -1.48 4.87
CA ARG A 256 -10.99 -1.14 6.28
C ARG A 256 -11.50 -2.25 7.21
N ILE A 257 -12.69 -2.79 6.94
CA ILE A 257 -13.24 -3.92 7.72
C ILE A 257 -12.34 -5.15 7.58
N GLN A 258 -11.79 -5.43 6.39
CA GLN A 258 -10.86 -6.53 6.18
C GLN A 258 -9.62 -6.39 7.07
N GLU A 259 -8.99 -5.21 7.10
CA GLU A 259 -7.81 -4.92 7.94
C GLU A 259 -8.11 -5.15 9.43
N ILE A 260 -9.26 -4.66 9.90
CA ILE A 260 -9.69 -4.83 11.30
C ILE A 260 -9.91 -6.32 11.61
N LEU A 261 -10.53 -7.08 10.71
CA LEU A 261 -10.73 -8.52 10.87
C LEU A 261 -9.42 -9.32 10.82
N GLU A 262 -8.41 -8.86 10.06
CA GLU A 262 -7.08 -9.46 10.02
C GLU A 262 -6.27 -9.18 11.30
N ALA A 263 -6.46 -7.99 11.91
CA ALA A 263 -5.82 -7.62 13.16
C ALA A 263 -6.43 -8.34 14.39
N HIS A 264 -7.69 -8.78 14.31
CA HIS A 264 -8.41 -9.36 15.45
C HIS A 264 -8.63 -10.86 15.32
N GLU A 265 -8.17 -11.60 16.33
CA GLU A 265 -8.37 -13.05 16.38
C GLU A 265 -9.78 -13.40 16.87
N THR A 266 -10.72 -13.51 15.92
CA THR A 266 -12.11 -13.92 16.17
C THR A 266 -12.47 -15.19 15.38
N ARG A 267 -13.54 -15.87 15.78
CA ARG A 267 -14.18 -16.91 14.97
C ARG A 267 -15.67 -16.66 14.91
N MET A 268 -16.18 -16.45 13.70
CA MET A 268 -17.58 -16.15 13.46
C MET A 268 -18.14 -17.05 12.36
N TYR A 269 -19.35 -17.55 12.59
CA TYR A 269 -20.04 -18.40 11.63
C TYR A 269 -21.39 -17.80 11.27
N SER A 270 -21.63 -17.64 9.96
CA SER A 270 -22.87 -17.08 9.43
C SER A 270 -23.13 -15.63 9.86
N SER A 271 -22.06 -14.85 10.10
CA SER A 271 -22.13 -13.39 10.19
C SER A 271 -22.37 -12.76 8.81
N SER A 272 -22.71 -11.48 8.81
CA SER A 272 -23.05 -10.73 7.59
C SER A 272 -22.46 -9.33 7.59
N LEU A 273 -22.19 -8.78 6.40
CA LEU A 273 -22.03 -7.35 6.19
C LEU A 273 -23.37 -6.75 5.77
N LEU A 274 -23.79 -5.70 6.48
CA LEU A 274 -25.00 -4.95 6.20
C LEU A 274 -24.63 -3.64 5.49
N PHE A 275 -24.90 -3.61 4.18
CA PHE A 275 -24.73 -2.45 3.32
C PHE A 275 -25.99 -1.59 3.37
N ILE A 276 -25.82 -0.29 3.62
CA ILE A 276 -26.91 0.69 3.61
C ILE A 276 -26.43 1.93 2.86
N PHE A 277 -27.23 2.46 1.95
CA PHE A 277 -26.96 3.78 1.36
C PHE A 277 -28.27 4.52 1.04
N GLU A 278 -28.15 5.83 0.81
CA GLU A 278 -29.29 6.65 0.40
C GLU A 278 -29.76 6.27 -1.01
N GLY A 279 -30.95 5.69 -1.10
CA GLY A 279 -31.53 5.15 -2.33
C GLY A 279 -32.27 6.19 -3.18
N ASP A 280 -32.50 7.40 -2.68
CA ASP A 280 -33.06 8.52 -3.44
C ASP A 280 -31.94 9.43 -3.97
N GLY A 281 -31.79 9.51 -5.29
CA GLY A 281 -30.66 10.19 -5.94
C GLY A 281 -30.52 11.67 -5.59
N GLU A 282 -31.64 12.39 -5.44
CA GLU A 282 -31.61 13.80 -5.02
C GLU A 282 -31.17 13.97 -3.56
N ALA A 283 -31.56 13.04 -2.68
CA ALA A 283 -31.11 13.05 -1.29
C ALA A 283 -29.63 12.65 -1.19
N LEU A 284 -29.20 11.67 -1.98
CA LEU A 284 -27.82 11.21 -2.06
C LEU A 284 -26.87 12.32 -2.55
N SER A 285 -27.22 13.01 -3.64
CA SER A 285 -26.41 14.12 -4.17
C SER A 285 -26.25 15.24 -3.14
N ARG A 286 -27.34 15.66 -2.50
CA ARG A 286 -27.32 16.69 -1.45
C ARG A 286 -26.49 16.26 -0.24
N ALA A 287 -26.56 14.98 0.14
CA ALA A 287 -25.76 14.45 1.23
C ALA A 287 -24.26 14.49 0.89
N ILE A 288 -23.87 14.09 -0.32
CA ILE A 288 -22.48 14.15 -0.81
C ILE A 288 -21.97 15.60 -0.82
N GLU A 289 -22.75 16.55 -1.36
CA GLU A 289 -22.38 17.96 -1.39
C GLU A 289 -22.14 18.53 0.01
N LYS A 290 -23.06 18.28 0.96
CA LYS A 290 -22.92 18.74 2.35
C LYS A 290 -21.70 18.15 3.06
N ASN A 291 -21.45 16.84 2.87
CA ASN A 291 -20.28 16.18 3.47
C ASN A 291 -18.96 16.68 2.86
N ASN A 292 -18.89 16.91 1.55
CA ASN A 292 -17.70 17.47 0.89
C ASN A 292 -17.41 18.90 1.32
N ALA A 293 -18.46 19.73 1.46
CA ALA A 293 -18.32 21.10 1.96
C ALA A 293 -17.79 21.12 3.39
N PHE A 294 -18.30 20.23 4.25
CA PHE A 294 -17.82 20.08 5.62
C PHE A 294 -16.35 19.61 5.67
N ALA A 295 -15.98 18.59 4.89
CA ALA A 295 -14.60 18.10 4.82
C ALA A 295 -13.62 19.20 4.36
N THR A 296 -14.00 19.98 3.34
CA THR A 296 -13.19 21.11 2.85
C THR A 296 -13.01 22.19 3.93
N ALA A 297 -14.06 22.46 4.71
CA ALA A 297 -14.00 23.41 5.82
C ALA A 297 -13.07 22.91 6.94
N VAL A 298 -13.11 21.63 7.28
CA VAL A 298 -12.22 21.01 8.28
C VAL A 298 -10.76 21.05 7.82
N GLU A 299 -10.46 20.66 6.58
CA GLU A 299 -9.10 20.73 6.02
C GLU A 299 -8.56 22.16 6.01
N ALA A 300 -9.39 23.15 5.68
CA ALA A 300 -8.99 24.56 5.72
C ALA A 300 -8.68 25.05 7.15
N VAL A 301 -9.36 24.52 8.17
CA VAL A 301 -9.08 24.80 9.58
C VAL A 301 -7.81 24.09 10.05
N GLU A 302 -7.62 22.81 9.71
CA GLU A 302 -6.40 22.05 10.01
C GLU A 302 -5.15 22.69 9.37
N ALA A 303 -5.26 23.14 8.12
CA ALA A 303 -4.17 23.84 7.43
C ALA A 303 -3.84 25.20 8.09
N LYS A 304 -4.85 25.91 8.62
CA LYS A 304 -4.64 27.14 9.41
C LYS A 304 -4.01 26.85 10.78
N LEU A 305 -4.34 25.73 11.41
CA LEU A 305 -3.77 25.31 12.70
C LEU A 305 -2.31 24.85 12.55
N ALA A 306 -2.02 24.04 11.54
CA ALA A 306 -0.67 23.56 11.21
C ALA A 306 0.31 24.73 10.93
N ASN A 307 -0.17 25.80 10.31
CA ASN A 307 0.59 27.03 10.07
C ASN A 307 0.81 27.89 11.33
N ARG A 308 0.03 27.72 12.41
CA ARG A 308 0.24 28.42 13.69
C ARG A 308 1.31 27.73 14.55
N THR A 309 1.50 26.42 14.42
CA THR A 309 2.48 25.64 15.17
C THR A 309 3.95 25.88 14.77
N THR A 310 4.23 26.41 13.58
CA THR A 310 5.61 26.70 13.14
C THR A 310 6.17 28.05 13.66
N LEU A 311 5.40 28.79 14.46
CA LEU A 311 5.76 30.14 14.93
C LEU A 311 5.94 30.30 16.45
N ARG A 312 5.86 29.24 17.26
CA ARG A 312 6.05 29.33 18.72
C ARG A 312 6.91 28.19 19.29
N THR A 313 8.22 28.35 19.17
CA THR A 313 9.17 27.84 20.16
C THR A 313 9.84 29.02 20.85
N ASP A 314 9.14 29.68 21.78
CA ASP A 314 9.73 30.30 22.98
C ASP A 314 8.62 30.93 23.85
N SER A 315 7.88 30.11 24.60
CA SER A 315 7.28 30.46 25.90
C SER A 315 6.44 29.28 26.39
N GLY A 316 6.96 28.51 27.35
CA GLY A 316 6.25 27.39 27.95
C GLY A 316 5.07 27.87 28.80
N ILE A 317 3.86 27.75 28.26
CA ILE A 317 2.59 27.70 29.00
C ILE A 317 1.69 26.72 28.24
N ALA A 318 1.31 25.63 28.89
CA ALA A 318 0.29 24.69 28.41
C ALA A 318 -1.10 25.32 28.57
N MET A 319 -1.96 25.22 27.55
CA MET A 319 -3.41 25.44 27.67
C MET A 319 -4.17 24.41 26.85
N ASP A 320 -5.18 23.81 27.49
CA ASP A 320 -6.11 22.78 27.01
C ASP A 320 -7.36 23.41 26.37
N ASP A 321 -7.22 24.20 25.28
CA ASP A 321 -8.36 24.96 24.70
C ASP A 321 -8.58 24.71 23.18
N ASP A 322 -8.18 23.54 22.66
CA ASP A 322 -8.27 23.25 21.22
C ASP A 322 -9.73 22.99 20.74
N ASP A 323 -10.62 22.54 21.62
CA ASP A 323 -12.02 22.23 21.26
C ASP A 323 -12.92 23.47 21.09
N GLU A 324 -12.64 24.58 21.79
CA GLU A 324 -13.42 25.83 21.67
C GLU A 324 -13.09 26.63 20.39
N LEU A 325 -11.86 26.51 19.89
CA LEU A 325 -11.40 27.22 18.67
C LEU A 325 -11.96 26.63 17.38
N ILE A 326 -12.21 25.32 17.34
CA ILE A 326 -12.90 24.66 16.21
C ILE A 326 -14.34 25.16 16.14
N GLN A 327 -14.98 25.37 17.30
CA GLN A 327 -16.35 25.84 17.38
C GLN A 327 -16.50 27.30 16.90
N ALA A 328 -15.54 28.15 17.20
CA ALA A 328 -15.54 29.56 16.76
C ALA A 328 -15.25 29.73 15.26
N ALA A 329 -14.43 28.86 14.65
CA ALA A 329 -14.06 28.97 13.23
C ALA A 329 -15.18 28.53 12.26
N VAL A 330 -16.13 27.72 12.73
CA VAL A 330 -17.30 27.25 11.96
C VAL A 330 -18.43 28.29 11.95
N LEU A 331 -18.47 29.22 12.92
CA LEU A 331 -19.64 30.07 13.16
C LEU A 331 -19.74 31.34 12.31
N GLY A 332 -18.68 31.79 11.63
CA GLY A 332 -18.71 33.06 10.91
C GLY A 332 -18.82 34.27 11.87
N ASP A 333 -18.04 35.30 11.63
CA ASP A 333 -18.18 36.58 12.35
C ASP A 333 -19.38 37.30 11.71
N ASP A 334 -20.57 37.18 12.30
CA ASP A 334 -21.75 37.98 11.92
C ASP A 334 -21.57 39.41 12.46
N ASP A 335 -20.78 40.20 11.74
CA ASP A 335 -20.75 41.66 11.82
C ASP A 335 -20.86 42.19 10.37
N ASP A 336 -22.09 42.34 9.86
CA ASP A 336 -22.44 43.40 8.89
C ASP A 336 -23.98 43.54 8.83
N ASP A 337 -24.45 44.70 9.28
CA ASP A 337 -25.81 45.22 9.14
C ASP A 337 -26.17 45.40 7.64
N ASP A 338 -27.34 44.89 7.20
CA ASP A 338 -28.28 45.61 6.32
C ASP A 338 -29.58 44.80 6.10
N ASP A 339 -30.71 45.50 6.24
CA ASP A 339 -32.11 45.04 6.16
C ASP A 339 -32.52 44.47 4.77
N ASP A 340 -33.28 43.36 4.75
CA ASP A 340 -34.62 43.25 4.11
C ASP A 340 -35.18 41.79 4.19
N ASP A 341 -36.47 41.69 4.50
CA ASP A 341 -37.28 40.49 4.80
C ASP A 341 -37.36 39.41 3.69
N ASP A 342 -37.26 38.11 4.05
CA ASP A 342 -38.34 37.10 3.91
C ASP A 342 -37.83 35.63 4.16
N ASP A 343 -38.49 34.98 5.13
CA ASP A 343 -38.72 33.53 5.38
C ASP A 343 -37.58 32.51 5.64
N ASP A 344 -37.45 32.17 6.93
CA ASP A 344 -37.13 30.89 7.63
C ASP A 344 -36.48 29.70 6.85
N ASP A 345 -35.23 29.41 7.20
CA ASP A 345 -34.76 28.12 7.79
C ASP A 345 -33.23 28.21 8.04
N THR A 346 -32.82 28.97 9.07
CA THR A 346 -31.42 29.01 9.53
C THR A 346 -31.15 27.84 10.48
N ASP A 347 -30.67 26.74 9.91
CA ASP A 347 -30.33 25.51 10.64
C ASP A 347 -29.10 25.73 11.54
N SER A 348 -29.32 25.58 12.85
CA SER A 348 -28.35 25.69 13.93
C SER A 348 -27.29 24.58 13.93
N VAL A 349 -26.02 24.94 14.20
CA VAL A 349 -24.93 24.11 14.75
C VAL A 349 -24.77 22.69 14.15
N ILE A 350 -23.94 22.53 13.11
CA ILE A 350 -23.64 21.21 12.51
C ILE A 350 -22.44 20.56 13.20
N GLY A 351 -22.69 19.66 14.15
CA GLY A 351 -21.72 18.66 14.58
C GLY A 351 -21.65 17.47 13.61
N PRO A 352 -20.61 16.61 13.65
CA PRO A 352 -20.47 15.46 12.74
C PRO A 352 -21.62 14.44 12.85
N SER A 353 -22.38 14.43 13.95
CA SER A 353 -23.58 13.60 14.12
C SER A 353 -24.87 14.19 13.49
N ALA A 354 -24.80 15.38 12.89
CA ALA A 354 -25.93 16.07 12.25
C ALA A 354 -25.85 16.08 10.70
N LEU A 355 -24.76 15.59 10.12
CA LEU A 355 -24.65 15.47 8.66
C LEU A 355 -25.53 14.31 8.14
N PRO A 356 -26.17 14.48 6.98
CA PRO A 356 -26.94 13.40 6.37
C PRO A 356 -26.00 12.24 5.98
N PRO A 357 -26.31 10.99 6.36
CA PRO A 357 -25.48 9.84 6.04
C PRO A 357 -25.59 9.48 4.55
N ILE A 358 -24.46 9.24 3.90
CA ILE A 358 -24.39 8.83 2.48
C ILE A 358 -24.50 7.31 2.38
N PHE A 359 -23.74 6.60 3.21
CA PHE A 359 -23.72 5.15 3.30
C PHE A 359 -23.35 4.70 4.73
N SER A 360 -23.60 3.43 5.02
CA SER A 360 -23.20 2.76 6.26
C SER A 360 -22.92 1.28 5.93
N LEU A 361 -21.82 0.75 6.45
CA LEU A 361 -21.46 -0.65 6.31
C LEU A 361 -21.10 -1.21 7.68
N LYS A 362 -21.85 -2.19 8.16
CA LYS A 362 -21.64 -2.78 9.50
C LYS A 362 -21.61 -4.30 9.47
N LEU A 363 -20.70 -4.88 10.25
CA LEU A 363 -20.67 -6.32 10.54
C LEU A 363 -21.76 -6.66 11.56
N ILE A 364 -22.57 -7.66 11.25
CA ILE A 364 -23.73 -8.07 12.04
C ILE A 364 -23.80 -9.60 12.18
N ASP A 365 -24.75 -10.07 13.01
CA ASP A 365 -25.05 -11.49 13.29
C ASP A 365 -23.94 -12.24 14.06
N PHE A 366 -23.85 -11.98 15.38
CA PHE A 366 -22.81 -12.52 16.26
C PHE A 366 -23.25 -13.72 17.12
N ALA A 367 -24.35 -14.38 16.77
CA ALA A 367 -24.88 -15.52 17.53
C ALA A 367 -23.93 -16.72 17.64
N HIS A 368 -22.95 -16.81 16.75
CA HIS A 368 -21.91 -17.83 16.74
C HIS A 368 -20.52 -17.17 16.59
N ALA A 369 -20.30 -16.08 17.31
CA ALA A 369 -19.04 -15.33 17.35
C ALA A 369 -18.31 -15.53 18.68
N GLN A 370 -16.98 -15.65 18.64
CA GLN A 370 -16.12 -15.74 19.82
C GLN A 370 -14.73 -15.16 19.55
N TRP A 371 -14.07 -14.66 20.59
CA TRP A 371 -12.65 -14.28 20.55
C TRP A 371 -11.77 -15.53 20.66
N THR A 372 -10.71 -15.62 19.86
CA THR A 372 -9.79 -16.77 19.82
C THR A 372 -8.32 -16.36 19.84
N PRO A 373 -7.81 -15.77 20.95
CA PRO A 373 -6.42 -15.35 21.04
C PRO A 373 -5.43 -16.50 20.77
N GLY A 374 -4.40 -16.23 19.98
CA GLY A 374 -3.33 -17.15 19.58
C GLY A 374 -3.69 -18.13 18.45
N GLN A 375 -4.83 -17.94 17.76
CA GLN A 375 -5.26 -18.81 16.66
C GLN A 375 -5.14 -18.16 15.26
N GLY A 376 -4.63 -16.93 15.18
CA GLY A 376 -4.58 -16.16 13.93
C GLY A 376 -5.96 -15.65 13.47
N PRO A 377 -6.00 -14.91 12.36
CA PRO A 377 -7.21 -14.25 11.86
C PRO A 377 -8.28 -15.27 11.40
N ASP A 378 -9.53 -14.81 11.28
CA ASP A 378 -10.64 -15.67 10.84
C ASP A 378 -10.56 -15.98 9.34
N GLU A 379 -9.76 -16.99 9.00
CA GLU A 379 -9.63 -17.45 7.62
C GLU A 379 -10.97 -17.91 7.01
N ASN A 380 -11.97 -18.32 7.80
CA ASN A 380 -13.27 -18.68 7.25
C ASN A 380 -13.98 -17.47 6.65
N LEU A 381 -13.91 -16.33 7.34
CA LEU A 381 -14.46 -15.05 6.90
C LEU A 381 -13.62 -14.41 5.79
N LEU A 382 -12.29 -14.52 5.90
CA LEU A 382 -11.34 -13.87 5.00
C LEU A 382 -11.08 -14.68 3.72
N LYS A 383 -11.35 -16.00 3.70
CA LYS A 383 -11.25 -16.83 2.49
C LYS A 383 -12.52 -16.73 1.65
N GLY A 384 -12.56 -15.72 0.78
CA GLY A 384 -13.08 -15.89 -0.57
C GLY A 384 -11.89 -16.16 -1.48
N HIS A 385 -11.97 -17.13 -2.40
CA HIS A 385 -10.93 -17.25 -3.42
C HIS A 385 -10.92 -15.96 -4.25
N VAL A 386 -9.99 -15.04 -3.97
CA VAL A 386 -9.57 -14.02 -4.93
C VAL A 386 -8.73 -14.75 -5.96
N GLU A 387 -9.38 -15.55 -6.81
CA GLU A 387 -8.83 -15.81 -8.13
C GLU A 387 -8.72 -14.43 -8.77
N SER A 388 -7.48 -13.92 -8.84
CA SER A 388 -7.06 -12.90 -9.79
C SER A 388 -8.03 -11.71 -9.92
N SER A 389 -7.74 -10.59 -9.25
CA SER A 389 -8.39 -9.30 -9.55
C SER A 389 -7.95 -8.78 -10.92
N THR A 390 -8.13 -9.60 -11.96
CA THR A 390 -7.89 -9.24 -13.34
C THR A 390 -8.84 -8.11 -13.68
N ARG A 391 -8.27 -6.93 -13.94
CA ARG A 391 -8.99 -5.76 -14.42
C ARG A 391 -8.38 -5.29 -15.72
N ILE A 392 -9.20 -4.65 -16.55
CA ILE A 392 -8.72 -3.99 -17.77
C ILE A 392 -8.49 -2.52 -17.44
N VAL A 393 -7.27 -2.05 -17.68
CA VAL A 393 -6.92 -0.63 -17.63
C VAL A 393 -6.82 -0.12 -19.06
N ALA A 394 -7.79 0.70 -19.46
CA ALA A 394 -7.79 1.35 -20.77
C ALA A 394 -7.11 2.73 -20.68
N LEU A 395 -6.05 2.94 -21.45
CA LEU A 395 -5.33 4.20 -21.50
C LEU A 395 -5.63 4.92 -22.82
N ARG A 396 -5.97 6.22 -22.69
CA ARG A 396 -6.10 7.13 -23.84
C ARG A 396 -4.72 7.48 -24.40
N LYS A 397 -4.70 8.07 -25.59
CA LYS A 397 -3.48 8.58 -26.22
C LYS A 397 -2.70 9.51 -25.27
N ALA A 398 -1.38 9.32 -25.18
CA ALA A 398 -0.48 10.03 -24.26
C ALA A 398 -0.79 9.82 -22.77
N GLY A 399 -1.65 8.87 -22.41
CA GLY A 399 -2.02 8.56 -21.04
C GLY A 399 -1.01 7.65 -20.33
N GLU A 400 -1.06 7.67 -19.00
CA GLU A 400 -0.22 6.87 -18.13
C GLU A 400 -1.08 6.05 -17.16
N TRP A 401 -0.68 4.82 -16.88
CA TRP A 401 -1.13 4.09 -15.70
C TRP A 401 -0.03 4.14 -14.65
N ARG A 402 -0.32 4.71 -13.49
CA ARG A 402 0.61 4.88 -12.36
C ARG A 402 0.17 3.94 -11.25
N PHE A 403 1.10 3.19 -10.67
CA PHE A 403 0.77 2.15 -9.69
C PHE A 403 1.87 1.96 -8.65
N HIS A 404 1.44 1.55 -7.46
CA HIS A 404 2.26 1.33 -6.27
C HIS A 404 2.16 -0.13 -5.84
N LEU A 405 3.31 -0.78 -5.62
CA LEU A 405 3.43 -2.13 -5.10
C LEU A 405 4.20 -2.10 -3.78
N ALA A 406 3.60 -2.68 -2.74
CA ALA A 406 4.23 -2.96 -1.46
C ALA A 406 5.41 -3.93 -1.62
N PRO A 407 6.37 -3.97 -0.67
CA PRO A 407 7.34 -5.05 -0.58
C PRO A 407 6.66 -6.43 -0.64
N GLY A 408 7.13 -7.30 -1.53
CA GLY A 408 6.57 -8.66 -1.71
C GLY A 408 5.27 -8.74 -2.52
N ALA A 409 4.59 -7.62 -2.79
CA ALA A 409 3.43 -7.60 -3.69
C ALA A 409 3.85 -7.83 -5.15
N THR A 410 3.00 -8.48 -5.94
CA THR A 410 3.26 -8.69 -7.37
C THR A 410 2.01 -8.46 -8.18
N VAL A 411 2.17 -7.84 -9.35
CA VAL A 411 1.11 -7.67 -10.35
C VAL A 411 1.60 -8.19 -11.70
N SER A 412 0.74 -8.88 -12.43
CA SER A 412 0.99 -9.33 -13.80
C SER A 412 0.25 -8.40 -14.77
N VAL A 413 0.98 -7.86 -15.74
CA VAL A 413 0.43 -6.95 -16.75
C VAL A 413 0.59 -7.55 -18.14
N LYS A 414 -0.48 -7.60 -18.92
CA LYS A 414 -0.44 -7.99 -20.34
C LYS A 414 -1.00 -6.86 -21.20
N LEU A 415 -0.28 -6.52 -22.27
CA LEU A 415 -0.77 -5.62 -23.30
C LEU A 415 -1.75 -6.37 -24.22
N LEU A 416 -3.03 -6.02 -24.20
CA LEU A 416 -4.06 -6.64 -25.02
C LEU A 416 -4.13 -6.00 -26.42
N SER A 417 -4.12 -4.67 -26.46
CA SER A 417 -4.25 -3.87 -27.68
C SER A 417 -3.46 -2.56 -27.57
N GLY A 418 -3.09 -1.98 -28.72
CA GLY A 418 -2.32 -0.73 -28.77
C GLY A 418 -0.83 -0.91 -28.44
N THR A 419 -0.21 0.13 -27.87
CA THR A 419 1.22 0.14 -27.47
C THR A 419 1.36 0.66 -26.06
N ALA A 420 2.22 0.07 -25.25
CA ALA A 420 2.57 0.58 -23.93
C ALA A 420 4.07 0.43 -23.69
N GLU A 421 4.65 1.30 -22.87
CA GLU A 421 6.06 1.25 -22.51
C GLU A 421 6.29 1.56 -21.03
N LYS A 422 7.29 0.90 -20.46
CA LYS A 422 7.84 1.20 -19.13
C LYS A 422 9.22 1.80 -19.32
N ASP A 423 9.42 3.05 -18.90
CA ASP A 423 10.71 3.74 -18.99
C ASP A 423 11.34 3.66 -20.41
N GLY A 424 10.50 3.80 -21.43
CA GLY A 424 10.85 3.72 -22.86
C GLY A 424 10.97 2.31 -23.44
N VAL A 425 10.93 1.25 -22.60
CA VAL A 425 10.92 -0.16 -23.04
C VAL A 425 9.50 -0.57 -23.41
N GLU A 426 9.30 -0.94 -24.67
CA GLU A 426 8.01 -1.34 -25.21
C GLU A 426 7.57 -2.72 -24.70
N LEU A 427 6.31 -2.84 -24.29
CA LEU A 427 5.71 -4.10 -23.88
C LEU A 427 5.25 -4.88 -25.11
N ALA A 428 5.67 -6.14 -25.20
CA ALA A 428 5.25 -7.03 -26.27
C ALA A 428 3.76 -7.42 -26.08
N PRO A 429 2.94 -7.36 -27.15
CA PRO A 429 1.54 -7.76 -27.07
C PRO A 429 1.37 -9.19 -26.57
N ARG A 430 0.37 -9.40 -25.69
CA ARG A 430 -0.02 -10.69 -25.10
C ARG A 430 1.04 -11.38 -24.23
N ASN A 431 2.17 -10.74 -23.98
CA ASN A 431 3.17 -11.23 -23.02
C ASN A 431 2.82 -10.73 -21.62
N ALA A 432 2.93 -11.61 -20.62
CA ALA A 432 2.72 -11.27 -19.22
C ALA A 432 4.01 -10.78 -18.58
N TYR A 433 3.97 -9.55 -18.06
CA TYR A 433 5.06 -8.91 -17.33
C TYR A 433 4.72 -8.92 -15.84
N LYS A 434 5.46 -9.72 -15.07
CA LYS A 434 5.28 -9.79 -13.61
C LYS A 434 6.15 -8.74 -12.94
N LEU A 435 5.53 -7.66 -12.50
CA LEU A 435 6.14 -6.57 -11.75
C LEU A 435 6.05 -6.90 -10.26
N SER A 436 7.15 -6.73 -9.54
CA SER A 436 7.25 -7.06 -8.12
C SER A 436 7.64 -5.82 -7.33
N GLY A 437 7.05 -5.64 -6.15
CA GLY A 437 7.37 -4.55 -5.24
C GLY A 437 8.56 -4.87 -4.31
N PRO A 438 9.14 -3.83 -3.67
CA PRO A 438 8.65 -2.45 -3.63
C PRO A 438 8.85 -1.72 -4.97
N LEU A 439 7.78 -1.11 -5.50
CA LEU A 439 7.83 -0.41 -6.78
C LEU A 439 6.81 0.73 -6.82
N ARG A 440 7.28 1.91 -7.24
CA ARG A 440 6.44 3.04 -7.66
C ARG A 440 6.66 3.21 -9.16
N GLY A 441 5.72 2.71 -9.96
CA GLY A 441 5.92 2.52 -11.40
C GLY A 441 4.88 3.24 -12.24
N LYS A 442 5.21 3.42 -13.53
CA LYS A 442 4.24 3.86 -14.54
C LYS A 442 4.39 3.11 -15.86
N LEU A 443 3.28 2.93 -16.55
CA LEU A 443 3.21 2.51 -17.95
C LEU A 443 2.62 3.64 -18.78
N LEU A 444 3.34 4.06 -19.83
CA LEU A 444 2.95 5.14 -20.73
C LEU A 444 2.46 4.57 -22.06
N THR A 445 1.49 5.22 -22.68
CA THR A 445 1.12 4.96 -24.09
C THR A 445 1.10 6.23 -24.92
N TRP A 446 1.70 6.19 -26.11
CA TRP A 446 1.64 7.30 -27.08
C TRP A 446 0.44 7.23 -28.03
N HIS A 447 -0.21 6.06 -28.12
CA HIS A 447 -1.25 5.79 -29.11
C HIS A 447 -2.59 5.35 -28.50
N GLY A 448 -2.61 5.05 -27.21
CA GLY A 448 -3.71 4.38 -26.52
C GLY A 448 -3.46 2.87 -26.45
N CYS A 449 -3.95 2.23 -25.38
CA CYS A 449 -3.82 0.79 -25.18
C CYS A 449 -4.82 0.25 -24.17
N GLU A 450 -4.98 -1.07 -24.16
CA GLU A 450 -5.67 -1.81 -23.11
C GLU A 450 -4.68 -2.76 -22.44
N LEU A 451 -4.62 -2.69 -21.12
CA LEU A 451 -3.77 -3.52 -20.27
C LEU A 451 -4.67 -4.45 -19.44
N GLU A 452 -4.43 -5.75 -19.52
CA GLU A 452 -4.95 -6.70 -18.54
C GLU A 452 -4.01 -6.70 -17.34
N VAL A 453 -4.53 -6.35 -16.17
CA VAL A 453 -3.77 -6.24 -14.92
C VAL A 453 -4.34 -7.26 -13.93
N ASP A 454 -3.55 -8.28 -13.64
CA ASP A 454 -3.85 -9.33 -12.67
C ASP A 454 -3.03 -9.12 -11.38
N GLY A 455 -3.72 -8.91 -10.27
CA GLY A 455 -3.12 -8.67 -8.95
C GLY A 455 -3.51 -7.32 -8.35
N ARG A 456 -3.29 -7.19 -7.05
CA ARG A 456 -3.60 -5.97 -6.28
C ARG A 456 -2.41 -5.01 -6.27
N THR A 457 -2.74 -3.72 -6.28
CA THR A 457 -1.84 -2.58 -6.12
C THR A 457 -2.24 -1.85 -4.84
N GLU A 458 -1.29 -1.24 -4.11
CA GLU A 458 -1.61 -0.40 -2.94
C GLU A 458 -2.43 0.82 -3.37
N HIS A 459 -2.04 1.38 -4.52
CA HIS A 459 -2.69 2.50 -5.16
C HIS A 459 -2.41 2.40 -6.66
N ASP A 460 -3.41 2.65 -7.49
CA ASP A 460 -3.21 2.86 -8.91
C ASP A 460 -4.21 3.86 -9.50
N ALA A 461 -3.76 4.63 -10.48
CA ALA A 461 -4.57 5.63 -11.15
C ALA A 461 -4.14 5.80 -12.61
N THR A 462 -5.08 6.23 -13.45
CA THR A 462 -4.78 6.63 -14.82
C THR A 462 -4.64 8.14 -14.92
N ALA A 463 -3.50 8.63 -15.41
CA ALA A 463 -3.33 10.03 -15.77
C ALA A 463 -3.65 10.21 -17.26
N ALA A 464 -4.69 10.98 -17.55
CA ALA A 464 -5.07 11.36 -18.91
C ALA A 464 -4.72 12.83 -19.15
N PHE A 465 -4.21 13.10 -20.35
CA PHE A 465 -3.86 14.46 -20.79
C PHE A 465 -4.73 14.82 -21.98
N TYR A 466 -5.22 16.06 -22.06
CA TYR A 466 -6.07 16.49 -23.16
C TYR A 466 -5.27 16.58 -24.45
N ALA A 467 -4.04 17.08 -24.36
CA ALA A 467 -3.08 17.09 -25.46
C ALA A 467 -1.78 16.36 -25.08
N PRO A 468 -1.11 15.64 -26.01
CA PRO A 468 0.17 15.00 -25.73
C PRO A 468 1.23 15.95 -25.18
N THR A 469 1.21 17.22 -25.60
CA THR A 469 2.15 18.26 -25.14
C THR A 469 2.02 18.61 -23.66
N GLU A 470 0.89 18.27 -23.02
CA GLU A 470 0.69 18.47 -21.57
C GLU A 470 1.34 17.35 -20.75
N ASN A 471 1.61 16.18 -21.35
CA ASN A 471 2.35 15.13 -20.67
C ASN A 471 3.85 15.52 -20.63
N PRO A 472 4.48 15.63 -19.44
CA PRO A 472 5.91 15.93 -19.31
C PRO A 472 6.83 14.97 -20.09
N ALA A 473 6.39 13.73 -20.31
CA ALA A 473 7.12 12.75 -21.13
C ALA A 473 7.33 13.22 -22.58
N THR A 474 6.52 14.13 -23.10
CA THR A 474 6.72 14.71 -24.44
C THR A 474 8.02 15.50 -24.52
N SER A 475 8.43 16.16 -23.42
CA SER A 475 9.71 16.84 -23.35
C SER A 475 10.89 15.86 -23.40
N HIS A 476 10.74 14.66 -22.81
CA HIS A 476 11.74 13.59 -22.89
C HIS A 476 11.89 13.07 -24.32
N LEU A 477 10.76 12.90 -25.04
CA LEU A 477 10.76 12.51 -26.44
C LEU A 477 11.43 13.56 -27.33
N ASN A 478 11.13 14.85 -27.12
CA ASN A 478 11.75 15.95 -27.84
C ASN A 478 13.27 16.02 -27.60
N LEU A 479 13.69 15.85 -26.34
CA LEU A 479 15.11 15.77 -25.99
C LEU A 479 15.77 14.58 -26.69
N HIS A 480 15.18 13.39 -26.63
CA HIS A 480 15.71 12.22 -27.33
C HIS A 480 15.84 12.45 -28.84
N ALA A 481 14.83 13.03 -29.48
CA ALA A 481 14.87 13.34 -30.91
C ALA A 481 16.07 14.24 -31.25
N ARG A 482 16.31 15.28 -30.43
CA ARG A 482 17.49 16.15 -30.60
C ARG A 482 18.80 15.41 -30.39
N LEU A 483 18.89 14.57 -29.36
CA LEU A 483 20.08 13.75 -29.09
C LEU A 483 20.34 12.77 -30.23
N ALA A 484 19.31 12.18 -30.84
CA ALA A 484 19.43 11.28 -31.98
C ALA A 484 20.01 11.99 -33.22
N GLU A 485 19.60 13.24 -33.50
CA GLU A 485 20.22 14.06 -34.55
C GLU A 485 21.72 14.28 -34.29
N MET A 486 22.08 14.57 -33.04
CA MET A 486 23.47 14.77 -32.63
C MET A 486 24.30 13.50 -32.74
N ARG A 487 23.76 12.34 -32.35
CA ARG A 487 24.40 11.03 -32.54
C ARG A 487 24.61 10.73 -34.02
N GLY A 488 23.60 10.95 -34.86
CA GLY A 488 23.70 10.77 -36.31
C GLY A 488 24.76 11.68 -36.94
N ALA A 489 24.88 12.92 -36.50
CA ALA A 489 25.97 13.82 -36.92
C ALA A 489 27.34 13.33 -36.44
N ALA A 490 27.45 12.94 -35.17
CA ALA A 490 28.68 12.42 -34.60
C ALA A 490 29.19 11.16 -35.31
N ALA A 491 28.28 10.24 -35.67
CA ALA A 491 28.59 9.04 -36.44
C ALA A 491 29.16 9.37 -37.83
N ARG A 492 28.55 10.34 -38.55
CA ARG A 492 29.03 10.79 -39.88
C ARG A 492 30.42 11.44 -39.78
N GLU A 493 30.64 12.22 -38.74
CA GLU A 493 31.87 12.97 -38.50
C GLU A 493 32.95 12.16 -37.74
N ARG A 494 32.63 10.93 -37.31
CA ARG A 494 33.48 10.05 -36.49
C ARG A 494 33.99 10.69 -35.19
N ARG A 495 33.16 11.56 -34.61
CA ARG A 495 33.42 12.22 -33.32
C ARG A 495 32.54 11.60 -32.23
N GLU A 496 32.73 12.10 -31.01
CA GLU A 496 31.90 11.73 -29.89
C GLU A 496 30.47 12.27 -30.02
N GLY A 497 29.52 11.45 -29.59
CA GLY A 497 28.12 11.80 -29.45
C GLY A 497 27.84 12.79 -28.32
N PRO A 498 26.57 13.10 -28.06
CA PRO A 498 26.19 13.95 -26.93
C PRO A 498 26.56 13.29 -25.59
N ARG A 499 27.12 14.08 -24.66
CA ARG A 499 27.44 13.66 -23.30
C ARG A 499 26.57 14.46 -22.36
N VAL A 500 25.54 13.80 -21.82
CA VAL A 500 24.40 14.41 -21.15
C VAL A 500 24.46 14.08 -19.67
N LEU A 501 24.45 15.11 -18.81
CA LEU A 501 24.26 14.98 -17.37
C LEU A 501 22.81 15.32 -17.01
N VAL A 502 22.10 14.42 -16.33
CA VAL A 502 20.78 14.69 -15.78
C VAL A 502 20.91 14.97 -14.28
N THR A 503 20.44 16.14 -13.84
CA THR A 503 20.56 16.62 -12.46
C THR A 503 19.27 17.25 -11.94
N GLY A 504 19.16 17.40 -10.63
CA GLY A 504 17.95 17.83 -9.92
C GLY A 504 17.92 17.33 -8.47
N ALA A 505 16.98 17.84 -7.68
CA ALA A 505 16.75 17.43 -6.29
C ALA A 505 16.41 15.93 -6.15
N ARG A 506 16.33 15.41 -4.92
CA ARG A 506 15.83 14.04 -4.67
C ARG A 506 14.40 13.90 -5.21
N ALA A 507 14.03 12.70 -5.66
CA ALA A 507 12.68 12.38 -6.17
C ALA A 507 12.13 13.37 -7.24
N THR A 508 12.96 13.69 -8.25
CA THR A 508 12.58 14.52 -9.41
C THR A 508 12.41 13.73 -10.72
N GLY A 509 12.72 12.43 -10.71
CA GLY A 509 12.58 11.54 -11.88
C GLY A 509 13.84 11.40 -12.75
N LYS A 510 15.03 11.76 -12.24
CA LYS A 510 16.33 11.69 -12.96
C LYS A 510 16.59 10.32 -13.57
N THR A 511 16.60 9.28 -12.74
CA THR A 511 16.81 7.89 -13.15
C THR A 511 15.79 7.41 -14.17
N THR A 512 14.52 7.82 -14.05
CA THR A 512 13.46 7.51 -15.01
C THR A 512 13.72 8.18 -16.37
N LEU A 513 14.17 9.43 -16.38
CA LEU A 513 14.56 10.13 -17.61
C LEU A 513 15.77 9.44 -18.27
N VAL A 514 16.82 9.15 -17.51
CA VAL A 514 18.02 8.47 -18.04
C VAL A 514 17.67 7.11 -18.62
N ARG A 515 16.86 6.29 -17.91
CA ARG A 515 16.33 5.02 -18.44
C ARG A 515 15.55 5.21 -19.74
N THR A 516 14.65 6.19 -19.79
CA THR A 516 13.84 6.48 -20.99
C THR A 516 14.73 6.84 -22.19
N LEU A 517 15.70 7.74 -21.99
CA LEU A 517 16.64 8.16 -23.04
C LEU A 517 17.55 7.00 -23.51
N ALA A 518 18.03 6.17 -22.58
CA ALA A 518 18.83 4.99 -22.89
C ALA A 518 18.02 3.96 -23.69
N SER A 519 16.77 3.71 -23.29
CA SER A 519 15.87 2.78 -23.99
C SER A 519 15.58 3.25 -25.42
N TYR A 520 15.21 4.52 -25.60
CA TYR A 520 14.93 5.07 -26.91
C TYR A 520 16.16 5.09 -27.82
N ALA A 521 17.34 5.40 -27.28
CA ALA A 521 18.60 5.33 -28.04
C ALA A 521 18.87 3.90 -28.52
N THR A 522 18.70 2.92 -27.63
CA THR A 522 18.88 1.49 -27.92
C THR A 522 17.89 0.99 -28.98
N ARG A 523 16.63 1.40 -28.90
CA ARG A 523 15.59 1.07 -29.90
C ARG A 523 15.93 1.58 -31.30
N GLN A 524 16.71 2.66 -31.39
CA GLN A 524 17.21 3.20 -32.66
C GLN A 524 18.57 2.62 -33.08
N GLY A 525 19.06 1.58 -32.40
CA GLY A 525 20.33 0.92 -32.70
C GLY A 525 21.57 1.64 -32.19
N ASN A 526 21.41 2.70 -31.39
CA ASN A 526 22.54 3.36 -30.72
C ASN A 526 22.91 2.59 -29.45
N GLN A 527 24.14 2.77 -28.98
CA GLN A 527 24.72 2.06 -27.84
C GLN A 527 25.31 3.05 -26.83
N PRO A 528 24.49 3.92 -26.19
CA PRO A 528 25.00 4.90 -25.25
C PRO A 528 25.66 4.22 -24.04
N ILE A 529 26.68 4.85 -23.49
CA ILE A 529 27.17 4.52 -22.16
C ILE A 529 26.24 5.21 -21.15
N VAL A 530 25.67 4.46 -20.23
CA VAL A 530 24.98 5.03 -19.07
C VAL A 530 25.92 4.96 -17.88
N VAL A 531 25.99 6.06 -17.13
CA VAL A 531 26.80 6.22 -15.91
C VAL A 531 25.87 6.52 -14.75
N ASN A 532 25.91 5.71 -13.70
CA ASN A 532 25.30 6.03 -12.41
C ASN A 532 26.35 6.66 -11.50
N ALA A 533 26.11 7.92 -11.14
CA ALA A 533 26.95 8.69 -10.24
C ALA A 533 26.34 8.81 -8.83
N ASP A 534 25.16 8.25 -8.57
CA ASP A 534 24.55 8.25 -7.25
C ASP A 534 24.89 6.95 -6.51
N PRO A 535 25.71 6.98 -5.43
CA PRO A 535 25.99 5.79 -4.64
C PRO A 535 24.86 5.43 -3.67
N GLY A 536 23.88 6.31 -3.46
CA GLY A 536 22.68 5.99 -2.67
C GLY A 536 21.83 4.91 -3.35
N GLU A 537 21.92 4.83 -4.68
CA GLU A 537 21.23 3.85 -5.51
C GLU A 537 22.23 2.98 -6.30
N GLY A 538 21.81 1.79 -6.71
CA GLY A 538 22.62 0.90 -7.54
C GLY A 538 22.15 0.95 -9.00
N MET A 539 23.08 0.78 -9.95
CA MET A 539 22.76 0.48 -11.35
C MET A 539 23.56 -0.75 -11.78
N LEU A 540 22.86 -1.86 -12.08
CA LEU A 540 23.46 -3.15 -12.44
C LEU A 540 24.45 -3.69 -11.38
N SER A 541 24.36 -3.18 -10.17
CA SER A 541 25.25 -3.40 -9.03
C SER A 541 24.50 -3.00 -7.74
N LEU A 542 25.08 -3.32 -6.58
CA LEU A 542 24.50 -2.93 -5.29
C LEU A 542 24.66 -1.43 -5.03
N ALA A 543 23.85 -0.90 -4.11
CA ALA A 543 24.04 0.46 -3.59
C ALA A 543 25.44 0.61 -2.95
N GLY A 544 25.88 1.83 -2.78
CA GLY A 544 27.24 2.17 -2.36
C GLY A 544 28.26 2.05 -3.50
N THR A 545 27.81 1.95 -4.76
CA THR A 545 28.69 1.85 -5.93
C THR A 545 28.46 2.95 -6.95
N LEU A 546 29.52 3.29 -7.69
CA LEU A 546 29.46 4.05 -8.93
C LEU A 546 29.64 3.08 -10.08
N SER A 547 28.83 3.21 -11.13
CA SER A 547 28.86 2.23 -12.23
C SER A 547 28.65 2.84 -13.61
N ALA A 548 29.20 2.19 -14.63
CA ALA A 548 28.99 2.56 -16.02
C ALA A 548 28.81 1.32 -16.89
N GLY A 549 27.85 1.33 -17.82
CA GLY A 549 27.55 0.20 -18.69
C GLY A 549 27.17 0.65 -20.10
N VAL A 550 27.50 -0.17 -21.10
CA VAL A 550 27.07 0.04 -22.49
C VAL A 550 25.67 -0.54 -22.68
N PHE A 551 24.72 0.29 -23.10
CA PHE A 551 23.34 -0.12 -23.39
C PHE A 551 23.16 -0.34 -24.89
N ALA A 552 23.62 -1.51 -25.36
CA ALA A 552 23.50 -1.92 -26.77
C ALA A 552 22.26 -2.80 -27.04
N THR A 553 21.55 -3.23 -25.99
CA THR A 553 20.42 -4.15 -26.06
C THR A 553 19.32 -3.69 -25.12
N VAL A 554 18.07 -4.04 -25.44
CA VAL A 554 16.88 -3.61 -24.69
C VAL A 554 17.02 -3.87 -23.20
N MET A 555 16.60 -2.91 -22.38
CA MET A 555 16.52 -3.07 -20.93
C MET A 555 15.39 -4.02 -20.54
N ASP A 556 15.42 -4.50 -19.31
CA ASP A 556 14.39 -5.39 -18.78
C ASP A 556 13.33 -4.58 -18.01
N PRO A 557 12.08 -4.52 -18.48
CA PRO A 557 11.07 -3.68 -17.84
C PRO A 557 10.69 -4.18 -16.45
N VAL A 558 10.94 -5.46 -16.12
CA VAL A 558 10.62 -6.07 -14.83
C VAL A 558 11.83 -6.24 -13.92
N ALA A 559 13.02 -5.78 -14.31
CA ALA A 559 14.17 -5.77 -13.41
C ALA A 559 13.89 -4.91 -12.17
N THR A 560 14.38 -5.33 -11.01
CA THR A 560 14.14 -4.65 -9.73
C THR A 560 14.70 -3.24 -9.75
N ASP A 561 15.90 -3.05 -10.32
CA ASP A 561 16.55 -1.74 -10.49
C ASP A 561 16.06 -0.98 -11.74
N GLY A 562 15.25 -1.63 -12.58
CA GLY A 562 14.72 -1.08 -13.82
C GLY A 562 15.72 -0.97 -14.98
N TRP A 563 16.95 -1.45 -14.84
CA TRP A 563 17.99 -1.40 -15.88
C TRP A 563 18.15 -2.74 -16.59
N GLY A 564 18.19 -3.83 -15.82
CA GLY A 564 18.43 -5.16 -16.33
C GLY A 564 19.08 -6.04 -15.29
N SER A 565 19.28 -7.30 -15.66
CA SER A 565 19.80 -8.29 -14.74
C SER A 565 21.33 -8.40 -14.85
N THR A 566 21.97 -8.74 -13.73
CA THR A 566 23.41 -9.00 -13.69
C THR A 566 23.78 -10.20 -14.58
N PRO A 567 25.01 -10.25 -15.12
CA PRO A 567 25.50 -11.39 -15.87
C PRO A 567 25.41 -12.68 -15.06
N SER A 568 24.94 -13.76 -15.69
CA SER A 568 24.88 -15.09 -15.08
C SER A 568 25.47 -16.14 -16.02
N SER A 569 25.77 -17.33 -15.49
CA SER A 569 26.31 -18.45 -16.27
C SER A 569 25.25 -19.16 -17.14
N GLY A 570 23.97 -18.84 -16.95
CA GLY A 570 22.84 -19.43 -17.66
C GLY A 570 22.33 -18.58 -18.83
N PRO A 571 21.37 -19.11 -19.60
CA PRO A 571 20.68 -18.34 -20.63
C PRO A 571 19.87 -17.20 -19.97
N SER A 572 19.82 -16.06 -20.64
CA SER A 572 19.02 -14.90 -20.23
C SER A 572 18.05 -14.53 -21.33
N THR A 573 16.79 -14.27 -20.97
CA THR A 573 15.74 -13.84 -21.91
C THR A 573 16.01 -12.43 -22.43
N VAL A 574 16.47 -11.54 -21.54
CA VAL A 574 16.96 -10.20 -21.88
C VAL A 574 18.49 -10.23 -21.87
N PRO A 575 19.17 -9.72 -22.91
CA PRO A 575 20.62 -9.71 -22.94
C PRO A 575 21.19 -8.89 -21.75
N VAL A 576 22.13 -9.50 -21.04
CA VAL A 576 22.77 -8.91 -19.85
C VAL A 576 23.72 -7.78 -20.23
N LYS A 577 23.95 -6.86 -19.28
CA LYS A 577 24.88 -5.74 -19.42
C LYS A 577 26.11 -6.04 -18.57
N LEU A 578 27.27 -5.54 -18.99
CA LEU A 578 28.54 -5.71 -18.28
C LEU A 578 28.99 -4.36 -17.72
N PRO A 579 28.66 -4.03 -16.46
CA PRO A 579 29.05 -2.76 -15.87
C PRO A 579 30.51 -2.77 -15.40
N LEU A 580 31.17 -1.62 -15.55
CA LEU A 580 32.34 -1.25 -14.76
C LEU A 580 31.86 -0.65 -13.44
N VAL A 581 32.38 -1.14 -12.31
CA VAL A 581 31.88 -0.79 -10.97
C VAL A 581 33.04 -0.41 -10.03
N TYR A 582 32.86 0.67 -9.27
CA TYR A 582 33.73 1.07 -8.17
C TYR A 582 32.93 1.17 -6.86
N TYR A 583 33.48 0.68 -5.76
CA TYR A 583 32.79 0.68 -4.46
C TYR A 583 33.12 1.96 -3.70
N TYR A 584 32.12 2.80 -3.43
CA TYR A 584 32.24 3.97 -2.57
C TYR A 584 31.91 3.63 -1.10
N GLY A 585 30.91 2.78 -0.85
CA GLY A 585 30.60 2.23 0.47
C GLY A 585 29.98 3.20 1.47
N ARG A 586 29.41 4.32 0.99
CA ARG A 586 28.63 5.32 1.75
C ARG A 586 27.39 5.70 0.95
N GLU A 587 26.37 6.25 1.61
CA GLU A 587 25.12 6.64 0.94
C GLU A 587 25.33 7.94 0.14
N SER A 588 25.94 8.96 0.76
CA SER A 588 26.02 10.29 0.17
C SER A 588 27.42 10.62 -0.35
N PRO A 589 27.55 11.12 -1.60
CA PRO A 589 28.80 11.67 -2.12
C PRO A 589 29.40 12.79 -1.25
N GLU A 590 28.57 13.50 -0.49
CA GLU A 590 29.01 14.63 0.35
C GLU A 590 29.71 14.19 1.65
N GLU A 591 29.59 12.92 2.06
CA GLU A 591 30.26 12.39 3.25
C GLU A 591 31.78 12.37 3.09
N ASP A 592 32.27 12.03 1.90
CA ASP A 592 33.70 11.95 1.55
C ASP A 592 33.90 12.32 0.08
N ALA A 593 33.75 13.62 -0.18
CA ALA A 593 33.76 14.19 -1.53
C ALA A 593 35.07 13.92 -2.28
N GLU A 594 36.21 13.87 -1.59
CA GLU A 594 37.52 13.68 -2.24
C GLU A 594 37.69 12.24 -2.72
N VAL A 595 37.33 11.26 -1.90
CA VAL A 595 37.33 9.86 -2.33
C VAL A 595 36.28 9.62 -3.41
N TYR A 596 35.10 10.23 -3.29
CA TYR A 596 34.08 10.17 -4.33
C TYR A 596 34.62 10.68 -5.68
N LYS A 597 35.22 11.88 -5.71
CA LYS A 597 35.81 12.47 -6.92
C LYS A 597 36.91 11.59 -7.51
N GLN A 598 37.74 10.99 -6.66
CA GLN A 598 38.79 10.07 -7.09
C GLN A 598 38.20 8.82 -7.78
N LEU A 599 37.21 8.18 -7.16
CA LEU A 599 36.55 7.00 -7.73
C LEU A 599 35.78 7.35 -9.01
N PHE A 600 35.11 8.49 -9.04
CA PHE A 600 34.41 8.98 -10.22
C PHE A 600 35.38 9.25 -11.37
N GLY A 601 36.55 9.86 -11.12
CA GLY A 601 37.58 10.08 -12.15
C GLY A 601 38.12 8.75 -12.72
N ARG A 602 38.24 7.70 -11.89
CA ARG A 602 38.59 6.35 -12.37
C ARG A 602 37.50 5.78 -13.28
N LEU A 603 36.23 5.93 -12.90
CA LEU A 603 35.09 5.54 -13.71
C LEU A 603 35.06 6.29 -15.04
N ALA A 604 35.25 7.61 -15.03
CA ALA A 604 35.31 8.47 -16.21
C ALA A 604 36.47 8.10 -17.14
N GLY A 605 37.63 7.73 -16.60
CA GLY A 605 38.74 7.18 -17.37
C GLY A 605 38.36 5.89 -18.09
N GLY A 606 37.62 4.99 -17.44
CA GLY A 606 37.08 3.76 -18.05
C GLY A 606 36.07 4.06 -19.18
N VAL A 607 35.17 5.01 -18.96
CA VAL A 607 34.21 5.51 -19.97
C VAL A 607 34.96 6.06 -21.19
N SER A 608 35.94 6.92 -20.97
CA SER A 608 36.78 7.52 -22.03
C SER A 608 37.54 6.45 -22.81
N GLY A 609 38.09 5.44 -22.12
CA GLY A 609 38.70 4.27 -22.75
C GLY A 609 37.72 3.57 -23.69
N ARG A 610 36.50 3.29 -23.24
CA ARG A 610 35.48 2.63 -24.06
C ARG A 610 35.07 3.47 -25.29
N LEU A 611 34.90 4.79 -25.12
CA LEU A 611 34.61 5.71 -26.23
C LEU A 611 35.74 5.75 -27.27
N SER A 612 36.98 5.53 -26.86
CA SER A 612 38.13 5.52 -27.77
C SER A 612 38.24 4.23 -28.60
N GLU A 613 37.81 3.10 -28.04
CA GLU A 613 37.95 1.77 -28.63
C GLU A 613 36.79 1.39 -29.55
N ASP A 614 35.57 1.85 -29.24
CA ASP A 614 34.34 1.43 -29.92
C ASP A 614 33.65 2.60 -30.64
N PRO A 615 33.70 2.67 -31.99
CA PRO A 615 33.10 3.77 -32.76
C PRO A 615 31.58 3.90 -32.63
N ASP A 616 30.87 2.79 -32.44
CA ASP A 616 29.41 2.79 -32.33
C ASP A 616 29.00 3.38 -30.97
N VAL A 617 29.69 2.98 -29.91
CA VAL A 617 29.53 3.57 -28.58
C VAL A 617 29.96 5.03 -28.56
N LYS A 618 31.09 5.35 -29.22
CA LYS A 618 31.61 6.72 -29.33
C LYS A 618 30.59 7.71 -29.87
N SER A 619 29.98 7.38 -31.00
CA SER A 619 28.98 8.24 -31.65
C SER A 619 27.64 8.26 -30.93
N SER A 620 27.34 7.23 -30.14
CA SER A 620 26.11 7.13 -29.33
C SER A 620 26.12 8.05 -28.11
N GLY A 621 27.32 8.34 -27.58
CA GLY A 621 27.51 9.29 -26.48
C GLY A 621 27.30 8.70 -25.09
N VAL A 622 27.15 9.59 -24.10
CA VAL A 622 27.09 9.25 -22.67
C VAL A 622 25.85 9.86 -22.03
N LEU A 623 25.19 9.11 -21.15
CA LEU A 623 24.10 9.58 -20.30
C LEU A 623 24.51 9.37 -18.84
N VAL A 624 24.48 10.43 -18.03
CA VAL A 624 24.92 10.42 -16.63
C VAL A 624 23.72 10.70 -15.74
N ASP A 625 23.41 9.77 -14.84
CA ASP A 625 22.45 9.94 -13.75
C ASP A 625 23.19 10.45 -12.50
N SER A 626 22.88 11.67 -12.05
CA SER A 626 23.54 12.28 -10.89
C SER A 626 22.83 11.95 -9.58
N MET A 627 23.54 12.17 -8.47
CA MET A 627 22.90 12.24 -7.16
C MET A 627 21.86 13.37 -7.08
N GLY A 628 20.97 13.30 -6.09
CA GLY A 628 20.10 14.43 -5.73
C GLY A 628 20.90 15.62 -5.20
N VAL A 629 20.70 16.80 -5.79
CA VAL A 629 21.33 18.05 -5.35
C VAL A 629 20.26 19.07 -5.03
N GLU A 630 20.25 19.56 -3.79
CA GLU A 630 19.34 20.60 -3.33
C GLU A 630 19.88 21.99 -3.66
N ALA A 631 18.98 22.97 -3.85
CA ALA A 631 19.36 24.35 -4.12
C ALA A 631 20.20 24.93 -2.97
N GLY A 632 21.30 25.61 -3.30
CA GLY A 632 22.22 26.16 -2.30
C GLY A 632 23.28 25.18 -1.77
N SER A 633 23.27 23.89 -2.15
CA SER A 633 24.36 22.97 -1.79
C SER A 633 25.63 23.29 -2.59
N ALA A 634 26.55 24.04 -1.98
CA ALA A 634 27.85 24.34 -2.59
C ALA A 634 28.67 23.07 -2.87
N ARG A 635 28.58 22.05 -1.99
CA ARG A 635 29.25 20.75 -2.17
C ARG A 635 28.64 19.97 -3.33
N GLY A 636 27.32 19.89 -3.40
CA GLY A 636 26.62 19.24 -4.50
C GLY A 636 26.95 19.89 -5.85
N LEU A 637 26.98 21.23 -5.92
CA LEU A 637 27.35 21.96 -7.14
C LEU A 637 28.81 21.70 -7.56
N ASP A 638 29.74 21.62 -6.61
CA ASP A 638 31.14 21.28 -6.87
C ASP A 638 31.30 19.85 -7.40
N LEU A 639 30.55 18.90 -6.84
CA LEU A 639 30.53 17.52 -7.33
C LEU A 639 29.94 17.40 -8.73
N LEU A 640 28.86 18.13 -9.04
CA LEU A 640 28.31 18.19 -10.41
C LEU A 640 29.33 18.78 -11.39
N ALA A 641 30.03 19.85 -11.00
CA ALA A 641 31.08 20.44 -11.83
C ALA A 641 32.23 19.46 -12.09
N HIS A 642 32.63 18.68 -11.08
CA HIS A 642 33.62 17.61 -11.23
C HIS A 642 33.16 16.56 -12.25
N MET A 643 31.88 16.15 -12.21
CA MET A 643 31.34 15.20 -13.21
C MET A 643 31.36 15.77 -14.62
N VAL A 644 30.98 17.04 -14.76
CA VAL A 644 30.97 17.74 -16.05
C VAL A 644 32.36 17.80 -16.66
N ASP A 645 33.39 18.06 -15.86
CA ASP A 645 34.78 18.12 -16.31
C ASP A 645 35.31 16.73 -16.72
N GLU A 646 35.24 15.76 -15.81
CA GLU A 646 35.79 14.40 -16.01
C GLU A 646 35.17 13.66 -17.20
N LEU A 647 33.86 13.82 -17.43
CA LEU A 647 33.16 13.23 -18.57
C LEU A 647 33.01 14.19 -19.76
N SER A 648 33.55 15.40 -19.67
CA SER A 648 33.47 16.42 -20.73
C SER A 648 32.03 16.66 -21.22
N VAL A 649 31.08 16.70 -20.27
CA VAL A 649 29.64 16.84 -20.52
C VAL A 649 29.35 18.12 -21.29
N ASN A 650 28.67 18.00 -22.43
CA ASN A 650 28.30 19.16 -23.27
C ASN A 650 26.81 19.54 -23.15
N ILE A 651 25.99 18.73 -22.47
CA ILE A 651 24.58 19.02 -22.20
C ILE A 651 24.27 18.71 -20.73
N VAL A 652 23.78 19.69 -19.99
CA VAL A 652 23.29 19.54 -18.61
C VAL A 652 21.76 19.71 -18.63
N VAL A 653 21.04 18.68 -18.24
CA VAL A 653 19.58 18.65 -18.16
C VAL A 653 19.18 18.72 -16.70
N ILE A 654 18.36 19.71 -16.35
CA ILE A 654 17.91 19.94 -14.98
C ILE A 654 16.42 19.60 -14.89
N LEU A 655 16.06 18.73 -13.94
CA LEU A 655 14.68 18.40 -13.60
C LEU A 655 14.27 19.11 -12.31
N GLY A 656 13.22 19.94 -12.37
CA GLY A 656 12.60 20.54 -11.18
C GLY A 656 12.79 22.06 -11.02
N THR A 657 12.96 22.50 -9.76
CA THR A 657 12.66 23.86 -9.29
C THR A 657 13.56 24.98 -9.84
N SER A 658 13.01 26.20 -9.90
CA SER A 658 13.66 27.39 -10.46
C SER A 658 14.94 27.85 -9.76
N GLY A 659 15.13 27.53 -8.48
CA GLY A 659 16.30 27.92 -7.70
C GLY A 659 17.59 27.25 -8.17
N LEU A 660 17.60 25.90 -8.19
CA LEU A 660 18.75 25.11 -8.67
C LEU A 660 19.04 25.41 -10.16
N ASN A 661 17.99 25.65 -10.96
CA ASN A 661 18.13 26.01 -12.37
C ASN A 661 19.00 27.25 -12.56
N ALA A 662 18.78 28.30 -11.76
CA ALA A 662 19.55 29.54 -11.86
C ALA A 662 21.02 29.34 -11.44
N GLU A 663 21.29 28.55 -10.41
CA GLU A 663 22.64 28.27 -9.92
C GLU A 663 23.47 27.49 -10.95
N ILE A 664 22.91 26.40 -11.48
CA ILE A 664 23.57 25.57 -12.50
C ILE A 664 23.73 26.33 -13.81
N ALA A 665 22.71 27.04 -14.27
CA ALA A 665 22.80 27.86 -15.48
C ALA A 665 23.91 28.91 -15.36
N LYS A 666 24.00 29.59 -14.20
CA LYS A 666 25.07 30.57 -13.94
C LYS A 666 26.45 29.92 -13.85
N ARG A 667 26.57 28.75 -13.23
CA ARG A 667 27.83 28.00 -13.04
C ARG A 667 28.47 27.61 -14.37
N PHE A 668 27.66 27.18 -15.35
CA PHE A 668 28.16 26.63 -16.62
C PHE A 668 28.00 27.59 -17.82
N ALA A 669 27.40 28.78 -17.66
CA ALA A 669 27.16 29.73 -18.74
C ALA A 669 28.40 30.11 -19.58
N THR A 670 29.57 30.19 -18.95
CA THR A 670 30.84 30.58 -19.60
C THR A 670 31.82 29.44 -19.76
N GLU A 671 31.48 28.26 -19.26
CA GLU A 671 32.37 27.11 -19.29
C GLU A 671 32.33 26.39 -20.63
N LYS A 672 33.47 25.81 -20.97
CA LYS A 672 33.62 24.94 -22.11
C LYS A 672 34.15 23.61 -21.63
N THR A 673 33.70 22.56 -22.29
CA THR A 673 34.25 21.21 -22.10
C THR A 673 35.75 21.18 -22.37
N SER A 674 36.42 20.13 -21.91
CA SER A 674 37.83 19.84 -22.26
C SER A 674 38.08 19.75 -23.78
N LEU A 675 37.02 19.48 -24.56
CA LEU A 675 37.02 19.42 -26.03
C LEU A 675 36.74 20.78 -26.69
N GLY A 676 36.57 21.85 -25.91
CA GLY A 676 36.32 23.21 -26.40
C GLY A 676 34.87 23.50 -26.81
N GLU A 677 33.94 22.56 -26.59
CA GLU A 677 32.51 22.72 -26.85
C GLU A 677 31.84 23.56 -25.76
N ALA A 678 30.83 24.35 -26.13
CA ALA A 678 30.00 25.08 -25.17
C ALA A 678 29.03 24.13 -24.45
N ILE A 679 28.84 24.34 -23.15
CA ILE A 679 27.91 23.54 -22.33
C ILE A 679 26.50 24.10 -22.49
N GLN A 680 25.56 23.26 -22.94
CA GLN A 680 24.14 23.61 -23.07
C GLN A 680 23.39 23.22 -21.80
N VAL A 681 22.74 24.19 -21.16
CA VAL A 681 21.89 23.94 -19.99
C VAL A 681 20.43 23.94 -20.44
N ILE A 682 19.73 22.84 -20.16
CA ILE A 682 18.33 22.61 -20.54
C ILE A 682 17.53 22.33 -19.26
N THR A 683 16.38 22.94 -19.10
CA THR A 683 15.45 22.65 -17.99
C THR A 683 14.26 21.87 -18.53
N LEU A 684 13.85 20.83 -17.79
CA LEU A 684 12.66 20.04 -18.04
C LEU A 684 11.74 20.05 -16.82
N ASP A 685 10.45 19.96 -17.05
CA ASP A 685 9.44 19.95 -16.00
C ASP A 685 9.46 18.62 -15.23
N LYS A 686 9.31 18.69 -13.91
CA LYS A 686 9.10 17.51 -13.05
C LYS A 686 7.72 16.92 -13.38
N SER A 687 7.65 15.60 -13.55
CA SER A 687 6.36 14.92 -13.63
C SER A 687 5.70 14.85 -12.25
N ASP A 688 4.41 15.18 -12.21
CA ASP A 688 3.50 15.04 -11.08
C ASP A 688 3.33 13.58 -10.60
N GLY A 689 3.65 12.61 -11.46
CA GLY A 689 3.68 11.18 -11.11
C GLY A 689 4.94 10.73 -10.38
N VAL A 690 5.92 11.63 -10.14
CA VAL A 690 7.10 11.31 -9.35
C VAL A 690 6.76 11.46 -7.86
N VAL A 691 6.89 10.36 -7.14
CA VAL A 691 6.55 10.26 -5.72
C VAL A 691 7.81 10.27 -4.88
N ASP A 692 7.74 10.90 -3.71
CA ASP A 692 8.80 10.82 -2.71
C ASP A 692 8.89 9.40 -2.14
N ARG A 693 10.11 8.98 -1.84
CA ARG A 693 10.39 7.64 -1.31
C ARG A 693 10.82 7.79 0.14
N ASP A 694 10.00 7.27 1.05
CA ASP A 694 10.38 7.19 2.46
C ASP A 694 11.55 6.21 2.67
N GLU A 695 12.19 6.30 3.83
CA GLU A 695 13.36 5.49 4.16
C GLU A 695 13.06 3.99 4.06
N THR A 696 11.90 3.54 4.57
CA THR A 696 11.48 2.13 4.56
C THR A 696 11.31 1.59 3.14
N PHE A 697 10.74 2.38 2.23
CA PHE A 697 10.61 2.01 0.83
C PHE A 697 11.99 1.85 0.18
N THR A 698 12.91 2.79 0.45
CA THR A 698 14.25 2.72 -0.12
C THR A 698 15.06 1.55 0.42
N GLU A 699 14.92 1.22 1.71
CA GLU A 699 15.55 0.06 2.35
C GLU A 699 15.08 -1.24 1.69
N HIS A 700 13.78 -1.48 1.63
CA HIS A 700 13.23 -2.65 0.95
C HIS A 700 13.64 -2.73 -0.53
N SER A 701 13.81 -1.58 -1.20
CA SER A 701 14.29 -1.54 -2.59
C SER A 701 15.74 -2.03 -2.69
N ARG A 702 16.61 -1.62 -1.76
CA ARG A 702 18.00 -2.11 -1.67
C ARG A 702 18.04 -3.59 -1.35
N GLU A 703 17.25 -4.06 -0.39
CA GLU A 703 17.12 -5.48 -0.04
C GLU A 703 16.68 -6.33 -1.24
N ALA A 704 15.70 -5.85 -2.01
CA ALA A 704 15.24 -6.55 -3.21
C ALA A 704 16.34 -6.68 -4.27
N VAL A 705 17.16 -5.65 -4.47
CA VAL A 705 18.32 -5.68 -5.38
C VAL A 705 19.40 -6.63 -4.86
N ILE A 706 19.70 -6.64 -3.56
CA ILE A 706 20.65 -7.58 -2.94
C ILE A 706 20.15 -9.02 -3.12
N LYS A 707 18.85 -9.26 -2.91
CA LYS A 707 18.23 -10.56 -3.12
C LYS A 707 18.32 -11.02 -4.57
N GLU A 708 18.01 -10.15 -5.53
CA GLU A 708 18.14 -10.45 -6.96
C GLU A 708 19.60 -10.74 -7.34
N TYR A 709 20.57 -10.03 -6.75
CA TYR A 709 22.00 -10.27 -7.03
C TYR A 709 22.42 -11.71 -6.71
N PHE A 710 22.00 -12.25 -5.56
CA PHE A 710 22.39 -13.60 -5.12
C PHE A 710 21.47 -14.70 -5.66
N PHE A 711 20.16 -14.49 -5.67
CA PHE A 711 19.15 -15.52 -5.95
C PHE A 711 18.46 -15.35 -7.29
N GLY A 712 18.70 -14.24 -8.00
CA GLY A 712 18.01 -13.91 -9.23
C GLY A 712 16.52 -13.62 -9.01
N ASP A 713 15.73 -13.81 -10.05
CA ASP A 713 14.30 -13.52 -10.06
C ASP A 713 13.46 -14.78 -10.37
N ALA A 714 12.14 -14.61 -10.47
CA ALA A 714 11.22 -15.70 -10.79
C ALA A 714 11.44 -16.31 -12.20
N ARG A 715 12.06 -15.57 -13.12
CA ARG A 715 12.35 -16.02 -14.49
C ARG A 715 13.73 -16.70 -14.56
N ARG A 716 14.61 -16.37 -13.63
CA ARG A 716 16.01 -16.80 -13.58
C ARG A 716 16.46 -16.94 -12.14
N SER A 717 16.23 -18.11 -11.56
CA SER A 717 16.75 -18.45 -10.25
C SER A 717 18.25 -18.75 -10.32
N LEU A 718 19.01 -18.09 -9.46
CA LEU A 718 20.44 -18.31 -9.27
C LEU A 718 20.66 -19.22 -8.06
N SER A 719 21.81 -19.90 -8.03
CA SER A 719 22.19 -20.82 -6.95
C SER A 719 23.48 -20.35 -6.31
N PRO A 720 23.41 -19.37 -5.38
CA PRO A 720 24.58 -18.91 -4.66
C PRO A 720 25.08 -20.01 -3.71
N GLN A 721 26.36 -19.95 -3.33
CA GLN A 721 26.99 -20.97 -2.50
C GLN A 721 27.42 -20.40 -1.15
N ILE A 722 26.96 -21.04 -0.07
CA ILE A 722 27.49 -20.78 1.27
C ILE A 722 28.86 -21.44 1.41
N GLN A 723 29.85 -20.66 1.79
CA GLN A 723 31.23 -21.07 2.02
C GLN A 723 31.60 -20.80 3.47
N GLN A 724 32.18 -21.79 4.14
CA GLN A 724 32.76 -21.60 5.46
C GLN A 724 34.27 -21.42 5.32
N VAL A 725 34.78 -20.29 5.82
CA VAL A 725 36.14 -19.82 5.58
C VAL A 725 36.80 -19.45 6.91
N ASP A 726 38.07 -19.80 7.08
CA ASP A 726 38.82 -19.49 8.31
C ASP A 726 39.27 -18.01 8.28
N PHE A 727 39.30 -17.35 9.45
CA PHE A 727 39.68 -15.93 9.55
C PHE A 727 41.02 -15.62 8.88
N ASP A 728 42.00 -16.51 9.05
CA ASP A 728 43.36 -16.34 8.56
C ASP A 728 43.46 -16.40 7.02
N SER A 729 42.41 -16.88 6.35
CA SER A 729 42.32 -16.90 4.88
C SER A 729 41.60 -15.70 4.28
N LEU A 730 41.09 -14.79 5.12
CA LEU A 730 40.42 -13.57 4.70
C LEU A 730 41.31 -12.35 4.94
N VAL A 731 41.23 -11.40 4.02
CA VAL A 731 41.80 -10.07 4.18
C VAL A 731 40.66 -9.08 4.02
N ILE A 732 40.15 -8.61 5.15
CA ILE A 732 39.03 -7.67 5.22
C ILE A 732 39.57 -6.29 5.57
N TYR A 733 39.08 -5.31 4.84
CA TYR A 733 39.28 -3.90 5.13
C TYR A 733 37.93 -3.26 5.43
N ARG A 734 37.89 -2.30 6.35
CA ARG A 734 36.74 -1.44 6.58
C ARG A 734 37.03 -0.01 6.14
N LEU A 735 35.96 0.73 5.83
CA LEU A 735 36.06 2.19 5.71
C LEU A 735 36.39 2.82 7.08
N PRO A 736 37.21 3.89 7.11
CA PRO A 736 37.56 4.58 8.36
C PRO A 736 36.35 5.27 8.98
N ASP A 737 36.35 5.32 10.32
CA ASP A 737 35.32 6.04 11.07
C ASP A 737 35.64 7.53 11.19
N TYR A 738 34.63 8.37 11.45
CA TYR A 738 34.84 9.81 11.70
C TYR A 738 35.77 10.07 12.90
N SER A 739 35.90 9.11 13.82
CA SER A 739 36.82 9.14 14.96
C SER A 739 38.26 8.70 14.62
N ASP A 740 38.48 8.09 13.45
CA ASP A 740 39.77 7.58 13.01
C ASP A 740 40.57 8.72 12.34
N TYR A 741 40.76 9.84 13.06
CA TYR A 741 41.38 11.11 12.61
C TYR A 741 42.80 11.00 12.02
N GLU A 742 43.36 9.79 11.90
CA GLU A 742 44.74 9.54 11.47
C GLU A 742 44.84 8.80 10.13
N THR A 743 43.76 8.28 9.54
CA THR A 743 43.83 7.52 8.28
C THR A 743 42.68 7.81 7.30
N ASP A 744 42.99 8.51 6.20
CA ASP A 744 42.07 8.73 5.05
C ASP A 744 41.91 7.49 4.15
N THR A 745 42.35 6.31 4.61
CA THR A 745 42.46 5.09 3.79
C THR A 745 41.80 3.90 4.48
N LEU A 746 41.76 2.77 3.79
CA LEU A 746 41.17 1.53 4.30
C LEU A 746 41.92 1.02 5.54
N VAL A 747 41.17 0.68 6.58
CA VAL A 747 41.71 0.08 7.82
C VAL A 747 41.53 -1.43 7.75
N ARG A 748 42.59 -2.19 8.03
CA ARG A 748 42.50 -3.65 8.06
C ARG A 748 41.71 -4.07 9.30
N GLU A 749 40.70 -4.91 9.10
CA GLU A 749 39.79 -5.38 10.14
C GLU A 749 39.83 -6.92 10.19
N GLU A 750 39.80 -7.49 11.40
CA GLU A 750 39.60 -8.93 11.57
C GLU A 750 38.10 -9.24 11.49
N ALA A 751 37.72 -10.44 11.06
CA ALA A 751 36.32 -10.82 11.03
C ALA A 751 35.71 -10.77 12.44
N CYS A 752 34.55 -10.13 12.59
CA CYS A 752 33.87 -9.92 13.86
C CYS A 752 32.35 -9.98 13.69
N SER A 753 31.62 -10.21 14.80
CA SER A 753 30.17 -10.41 14.77
C SER A 753 29.38 -9.22 14.20
N SER A 754 29.92 -8.00 14.23
CA SER A 754 29.26 -6.82 13.64
C SER A 754 29.22 -6.82 12.11
N MET A 755 30.01 -7.69 11.47
CA MET A 755 29.96 -7.91 10.01
C MET A 755 28.82 -8.84 9.60
N GLU A 756 28.12 -9.49 10.54
CA GLU A 756 26.98 -10.33 10.21
C GLU A 756 25.91 -9.53 9.45
N HIS A 757 25.33 -10.18 8.44
CA HIS A 757 24.33 -9.65 7.54
C HIS A 757 24.80 -8.53 6.59
N TRP A 758 26.09 -8.19 6.59
CA TRP A 758 26.64 -7.21 5.65
C TRP A 758 27.04 -7.84 4.32
N THR A 759 26.88 -7.05 3.25
CA THR A 759 27.52 -7.32 1.96
C THR A 759 28.90 -6.68 1.91
N LEU A 760 29.93 -7.46 1.57
CA LEU A 760 31.30 -6.99 1.39
C LEU A 760 31.67 -7.01 -0.09
N ALA A 761 32.31 -5.94 -0.56
CA ALA A 761 32.79 -5.84 -1.93
C ALA A 761 34.08 -6.65 -2.12
N ILE A 762 34.11 -7.51 -3.15
CA ILE A 762 35.30 -8.23 -3.58
C ILE A 762 36.07 -7.35 -4.54
N MET A 763 37.24 -6.87 -4.14
CA MET A 763 38.01 -5.93 -4.96
C MET A 763 38.88 -6.65 -5.98
N HIS A 764 38.97 -6.10 -7.20
CA HIS A 764 39.88 -6.53 -8.26
C HIS A 764 41.31 -6.02 -8.00
N ALA A 765 41.88 -6.43 -6.87
CA ALA A 765 43.22 -6.10 -6.41
C ALA A 765 43.91 -7.34 -5.82
N SER A 766 45.21 -7.24 -5.56
CA SER A 766 45.97 -8.22 -4.80
C SER A 766 45.92 -7.86 -3.31
N ILE A 767 45.90 -8.86 -2.43
CA ILE A 767 46.02 -8.65 -0.97
C ILE A 767 47.35 -8.02 -0.54
N ARG A 768 48.32 -7.91 -1.45
CA ARG A 768 49.63 -7.28 -1.22
C ARG A 768 49.68 -5.83 -1.69
N ASP A 769 48.64 -5.36 -2.38
CA ASP A 769 48.57 -3.98 -2.84
C ASP A 769 48.35 -3.04 -1.64
N SER A 770 48.69 -1.76 -1.81
CA SER A 770 48.47 -0.78 -0.74
C SER A 770 46.97 -0.56 -0.49
N PRO A 771 46.55 -0.19 0.73
CA PRO A 771 45.15 0.13 1.03
C PRO A 771 44.53 1.14 0.05
N GLU A 772 45.29 2.13 -0.42
CA GLU A 772 44.85 3.14 -1.40
C GLU A 772 44.60 2.52 -2.78
N THR A 773 45.46 1.58 -3.17
CA THR A 773 45.32 0.85 -4.45
C THR A 773 44.10 -0.06 -4.40
N ILE A 774 43.87 -0.73 -3.28
CA ILE A 774 42.69 -1.57 -3.04
C ILE A 774 41.42 -0.72 -3.05
N ARG A 775 41.43 0.44 -2.37
CA ARG A 775 40.30 1.39 -2.31
C ARG A 775 39.85 1.86 -3.69
N ALA A 776 40.81 2.12 -4.59
CA ALA A 776 40.56 2.62 -5.93
C ALA A 776 40.41 1.51 -7.00
N ALA A 777 40.44 0.23 -6.61
CA ALA A 777 40.27 -0.89 -7.53
C ALA A 777 38.80 -1.08 -7.95
N GLY A 778 38.59 -1.69 -9.11
CA GLY A 778 37.25 -2.08 -9.55
C GLY A 778 36.67 -3.23 -8.72
N VAL A 779 35.36 -3.37 -8.72
CA VAL A 779 34.65 -4.43 -7.99
C VAL A 779 34.49 -5.66 -8.88
N MET A 780 34.83 -6.84 -8.35
CA MET A 780 34.56 -8.12 -9.02
C MET A 780 33.16 -8.67 -8.72
N GLY A 781 32.62 -8.35 -7.55
CA GLY A 781 31.32 -8.80 -7.08
C GLY A 781 31.18 -8.58 -5.58
N PHE A 782 30.17 -9.18 -4.97
CA PHE A 782 29.88 -9.04 -3.56
C PHE A 782 29.72 -10.41 -2.90
N VAL A 783 30.08 -10.50 -1.62
CA VAL A 783 29.73 -11.61 -0.74
C VAL A 783 28.82 -11.11 0.37
N TYR A 784 27.97 -11.98 0.90
CA TYR A 784 27.16 -11.68 2.08
C TYR A 784 27.65 -12.51 3.26
N VAL A 785 27.91 -11.89 4.39
CA VAL A 785 28.34 -12.57 5.62
C VAL A 785 27.11 -13.04 6.37
N SER A 786 26.90 -14.34 6.48
CA SER A 786 25.69 -14.88 7.12
C SER A 786 25.83 -15.18 8.61
N ASP A 787 27.06 -15.45 9.07
CA ASP A 787 27.36 -15.89 10.44
C ASP A 787 28.87 -15.78 10.69
N VAL A 788 29.27 -15.28 11.86
CA VAL A 788 30.67 -15.14 12.28
C VAL A 788 30.88 -15.86 13.62
N ASP A 789 31.55 -17.02 13.57
CA ASP A 789 31.91 -17.78 14.75
C ASP A 789 33.31 -17.39 15.23
N GLU A 790 33.39 -16.39 16.10
CA GLU A 790 34.65 -15.88 16.68
C GLU A 790 35.40 -16.95 17.50
N GLN A 791 34.66 -17.85 18.16
CA GLN A 791 35.26 -18.92 18.97
C GLN A 791 35.97 -19.95 18.10
N LYS A 792 35.37 -20.33 16.97
CA LYS A 792 35.97 -21.25 16.01
C LYS A 792 36.85 -20.54 14.98
N ARG A 793 36.89 -19.20 14.98
CA ARG A 793 37.55 -18.35 13.98
C ARG A 793 37.11 -18.67 12.55
N LYS A 794 35.79 -18.81 12.35
CA LYS A 794 35.20 -19.14 11.04
C LYS A 794 34.10 -18.17 10.66
N VAL A 795 34.08 -17.79 9.39
CA VAL A 795 33.02 -16.97 8.77
C VAL A 795 32.25 -17.85 7.80
N LYS A 796 30.91 -17.78 7.83
CA LYS A 796 30.08 -18.28 6.74
C LYS A 796 29.70 -17.12 5.83
N MET A 797 30.02 -17.26 4.56
CA MET A 797 29.72 -16.25 3.54
C MET A 797 28.95 -16.87 2.37
N LEU A 798 27.91 -16.20 1.92
CA LEU A 798 27.21 -16.49 0.69
C LEU A 798 27.96 -15.81 -0.48
N ALA A 799 28.40 -16.61 -1.44
CA ALA A 799 29.06 -16.13 -2.65
C ALA A 799 28.17 -16.35 -3.89
N PRO A 800 28.18 -15.45 -4.88
CA PRO A 800 27.32 -15.54 -6.06
C PRO A 800 27.79 -16.60 -7.05
N VAL A 801 29.04 -17.05 -6.96
CA VAL A 801 29.65 -18.05 -7.84
C VAL A 801 30.19 -19.24 -7.05
N SER A 802 30.11 -20.42 -7.66
CA SER A 802 30.66 -21.65 -7.08
C SER A 802 32.19 -21.66 -7.22
N GLY A 803 32.91 -21.62 -6.11
CA GLY A 803 34.38 -21.64 -6.09
C GLY A 803 34.95 -20.79 -4.97
N ARG A 804 36.19 -21.07 -4.55
CA ARG A 804 36.85 -20.27 -3.52
C ARG A 804 37.06 -18.84 -4.04
N LEU A 805 36.80 -17.85 -3.18
CA LEU A 805 37.00 -16.41 -3.46
C LEU A 805 38.44 -16.06 -3.90
N GLY A 806 39.42 -16.92 -3.59
CA GLY A 806 40.83 -16.71 -3.88
C GLY A 806 41.47 -15.66 -2.97
N ASP A 807 42.71 -15.26 -3.28
CA ASP A 807 43.45 -14.24 -2.52
C ASP A 807 43.03 -12.83 -2.96
N ARG A 808 41.78 -12.45 -2.66
CA ARG A 808 41.21 -11.13 -2.97
C ARG A 808 40.85 -10.37 -1.69
N PRO A 809 41.18 -9.06 -1.60
CA PRO A 809 40.77 -8.26 -0.46
C PRO A 809 39.26 -7.96 -0.52
N LEU A 810 38.62 -8.06 0.63
CA LEU A 810 37.22 -7.70 0.84
C LEU A 810 37.14 -6.31 1.48
N VAL A 811 36.19 -5.48 1.05
CA VAL A 811 35.95 -4.17 1.63
C VAL A 811 34.54 -4.12 2.23
N TRP A 812 34.50 -3.87 3.54
CA TRP A 812 33.29 -3.62 4.31
C TRP A 812 33.05 -2.12 4.41
N GLY A 813 31.96 -1.65 3.79
CA GLY A 813 31.54 -0.26 3.92
C GLY A 813 30.43 -0.05 4.94
N ARG A 814 29.88 1.16 4.89
CA ARG A 814 28.77 1.62 5.75
C ARG A 814 27.44 1.65 5.01
N TRP A 815 27.46 1.33 3.71
CA TRP A 815 26.32 1.33 2.83
C TRP A 815 26.47 0.23 1.76
N PRO A 816 25.38 -0.49 1.41
CA PRO A 816 24.05 -0.44 2.02
C PRO A 816 24.03 -1.03 3.44
N GLU A 817 22.93 -0.83 4.16
CA GLU A 817 22.67 -1.39 5.48
C GLU A 817 22.70 -2.94 5.48
N PRO A 818 22.91 -3.59 6.64
CA PRO A 818 22.89 -5.05 6.74
C PRO A 818 21.51 -5.62 6.43
N PHE A 819 21.46 -6.66 5.59
CA PHE A 819 20.21 -7.34 5.22
C PHE A 819 20.04 -8.64 6.03
N ILE A 820 19.32 -8.54 7.15
CA ILE A 820 19.19 -9.63 8.13
C ILE A 820 18.49 -10.87 7.51
N ASN A 821 17.42 -10.66 6.76
CA ASN A 821 16.52 -11.73 6.30
C ASN A 821 16.86 -12.30 4.91
N LEU A 822 18.10 -12.12 4.41
CA LEU A 822 18.46 -12.57 3.07
C LEU A 822 18.30 -14.09 2.88
N LEU A 823 18.59 -14.89 3.91
CA LEU A 823 18.59 -16.36 3.85
C LEU A 823 17.28 -17.02 4.32
N GLY A 824 16.27 -16.24 4.73
CA GLY A 824 14.99 -16.75 5.24
C GLY A 824 14.95 -16.88 6.75
#